data_AF-A0A7J4QSZ9-F1
#
_entry.id   AF-A0A7J4QSZ9-F1
#
_cell.length_a   1.000
_cell.length_b   1.000
_cell.length_c   1.000
_cell.angle_alpha   90.00
_cell.angle_beta   90.00
_cell.angle_gamma   90.00
#
_symmetry.space_group_name_H-M   'P 1'
#
loop_
_entity.id
_entity.type
_entity.pdbx_description
1 polymer ?
#
loop_
_entity_poly.entity_id
_entity_poly.type
_entity_poly.pdbx_seq_one_letter_code
_entity_poly.pdbx_strand_id
1 'polypeptide(L)'
;MQNARRTAICLTLLFLIAPMMPLASASNPESELKIEPEQPTFDLIEESIKSIDAPPLKSLEFLTPKSTSTSGRAACPSPSTLQSDGGSSGDAGGDANSSRSLGTNPNSGTTGVQGCVDATDTDDWYTVTTTAGKDVDVELVVPSGADFDLYLVDSSGYEYDYDWSEYNDPLEKVSTTGTSFSGVASTFYINVRAYSGDGQYTLRTWTNNTPPRPDLVITSVIEPATAQAGDTVSVEYVVENIYNTTSDPFEVQFILSTDQSYDQFDTLLSESQSEAALAENTSRTTVASVTLPSSLSDGSYYWIVWADGYNNLTEYNDTNNNLASDQAMLVGDSCQDYNPNGENDAGLGADAPNNESAASTPLGTNVTATYTGCIDGREGSDVFAFDVPVNHIIEAQLTMDQSVFFTLRLTTSNDDTVAYVGTQGFVTTKTDDYDGVEDTYFLNISRSGTAVNWTLDVWTNYSAPSANLIVSDVSAPTTGVAGSSLVIDVVVNNTGSLLAPASTMSAWLSVDGALSLDWDLPLGNTSVPSIDANQSDVVQFSGTIPANAQGGNYSVVVMVDSEELIDERNELDNEGMAEDELLVDQKATACPAQDDGGSGGDAGGDENTAYLLGEDISMTITGCVDEDVDTEDWYEVVVSPGLNLTVTLVNSPDQDADVYLRDSAGEWFERGYLAGSNDETISTADDATYAGAGGTYFISVEAYLSLGVYSLVIETEGVDPNSFNCGQQNDLGIGQDAPAGNGINLGQNPSVGGEGCFSGADDIDIYAFSMNENENFDLIFDADTSLPFTVTIQDAGGNLVASADNTSYGMVFQTLGTAYEGQTKDYTVIIDAAGASGLYNLSINTVGAAPADVAVSSLVCPSDHTSGEEVQISWELVSLRGPANGATITLHLDLLDESGSEVDRMVTTSAIVSTQGNLTFGADSEFYSTPDETTTGNYTCRLTIDVNDDLDEGDETNNVHIGDVFFIQNEEELWANDVDRDGFNTTDSGDGIVDDCPTTFGESTIDRNGCADIDEDGVSNLNDLWALDPTQALDTDGDSFGDNPLGTDGDQCPDVPGVAGGEGGDGCPAAVVDADGDGVVDADDDCPDTPDGATVGADGCEIDDSVDDSDNDGNDGDADTGDGNTTTPVDGTDDSGDGTADNSDDASDVNDVQSDSEIFGMSPLIVYAVVGLIVAGLLSVLLLRGRGGQADASAFAAQEKAYGAAPALAAHDPTITAEQLAYEQQLVASGYPADYARSYADQHFRPWLKN
;
A
#
# COMPACT_ATOMS: atom_id res chain seq x y z
N MET A 1 26.10 -24.81 18.60
CA MET A 1 26.89 -25.74 17.75
C MET A 1 25.98 -26.22 16.63
N GLN A 2 26.12 -25.72 15.40
CA GLN A 2 26.97 -26.23 14.30
C GLN A 2 26.36 -27.41 13.50
N ASN A 3 26.24 -27.22 12.16
CA ASN A 3 26.00 -28.20 11.08
C ASN A 3 24.58 -28.82 11.02
N ALA A 4 23.68 -28.61 10.05
CA ALA A 4 23.65 -28.05 8.68
C ALA A 4 23.74 -29.02 7.46
N ARG A 5 22.62 -29.07 6.70
CA ARG A 5 22.44 -29.31 5.24
C ARG A 5 22.90 -30.61 4.54
N ARG A 6 21.95 -31.29 3.85
CA ARG A 6 21.89 -31.60 2.39
C ARG A 6 20.55 -32.32 2.06
N THR A 7 19.62 -31.91 1.19
CA THR A 7 19.56 -31.43 -0.23
C THR A 7 19.44 -32.55 -1.29
N ALA A 8 18.57 -32.30 -2.31
CA ALA A 8 18.27 -33.03 -3.57
C ALA A 8 16.93 -33.81 -3.57
N ILE A 9 15.84 -33.46 -4.28
CA ILE A 9 15.51 -32.83 -5.59
C ILE A 9 15.15 -33.85 -6.69
N CYS A 10 13.87 -33.84 -7.09
CA CYS A 10 13.33 -33.78 -8.47
C CYS A 10 11.84 -33.36 -8.35
N LEU A 11 11.34 -32.32 -9.04
CA LEU A 11 10.86 -32.32 -10.44
C LEU A 11 9.78 -33.40 -10.69
N THR A 12 8.57 -33.16 -11.21
CA THR A 12 7.87 -31.99 -11.85
C THR A 12 6.36 -32.35 -11.91
N LEU A 13 5.35 -31.50 -12.18
CA LEU A 13 5.26 -30.13 -12.74
C LEU A 13 3.99 -29.42 -12.17
N LEU A 14 3.95 -28.09 -12.35
CA LEU A 14 2.83 -27.11 -12.48
C LEU A 14 1.41 -27.66 -12.77
N PHE A 15 0.27 -27.00 -12.51
CA PHE A 15 -0.09 -25.58 -12.20
C PHE A 15 -1.55 -25.54 -11.60
N LEU A 16 -2.33 -24.47 -11.31
CA LEU A 16 -2.28 -22.97 -11.40
C LEU A 16 -3.36 -22.36 -10.43
N ILE A 17 -3.15 -21.13 -9.91
CA ILE A 17 -4.09 -20.16 -9.25
C ILE A 17 -4.93 -20.59 -8.00
N ALA A 18 -5.19 -19.63 -7.10
CA ALA A 18 -6.20 -19.65 -6.02
C ALA A 18 -7.58 -19.15 -6.52
N PRO A 19 -8.62 -19.00 -5.66
CA PRO A 19 -8.82 -17.67 -5.02
C PRO A 19 -9.54 -17.67 -3.64
N MET A 20 -9.80 -16.45 -3.14
CA MET A 20 -10.80 -16.03 -2.12
C MET A 20 -10.50 -16.21 -0.61
N MET A 21 -11.04 -15.25 0.16
CA MET A 21 -11.02 -15.12 1.62
C MET A 21 -12.44 -15.43 2.17
N PRO A 22 -12.68 -15.22 3.48
CA PRO A 22 -13.66 -14.19 3.82
C PRO A 22 -13.20 -13.16 4.87
N LEU A 23 -14.02 -12.11 5.02
CA LEU A 23 -13.95 -10.99 5.97
C LEU A 23 -14.41 -11.47 7.39
N ALA A 24 -14.45 -10.70 8.50
CA ALA A 24 -14.70 -9.27 8.65
C ALA A 24 -14.36 -8.68 10.05
N SER A 25 -14.36 -7.34 10.11
CA SER A 25 -14.53 -6.47 11.31
C SER A 25 -13.44 -6.52 12.41
N ALA A 26 -13.31 -5.57 13.34
CA ALA A 26 -14.02 -4.30 13.56
C ALA A 26 -13.09 -3.17 14.07
N SER A 27 -13.67 -1.98 14.30
CA SER A 27 -13.06 -0.77 14.87
C SER A 27 -12.81 -0.84 16.39
N ASN A 28 -11.99 0.09 16.93
CA ASN A 28 -12.03 0.53 18.34
C ASN A 28 -11.85 2.08 18.41
N PRO A 29 -12.12 2.79 19.54
CA PRO A 29 -13.21 3.77 19.52
C PRO A 29 -12.91 5.16 20.13
N GLU A 30 -13.99 5.93 20.35
CA GLU A 30 -14.18 7.10 21.25
C GLU A 30 -13.74 8.51 20.80
N SER A 31 -14.71 9.42 20.76
CA SER A 31 -14.82 10.48 21.79
C SER A 31 -16.29 10.94 21.96
N GLU A 32 -16.62 11.46 23.15
CA GLU A 32 -17.99 11.63 23.67
C GLU A 32 -19.00 12.40 22.80
N LEU A 33 -20.27 11.97 22.88
CA LEU A 33 -21.46 12.75 22.52
C LEU A 33 -22.14 13.30 23.79
N LYS A 34 -22.53 14.57 23.82
CA LYS A 34 -23.45 15.11 24.85
C LYS A 34 -24.75 15.63 24.21
N ILE A 35 -25.87 15.10 24.69
CA ILE A 35 -27.21 15.25 24.12
C ILE A 35 -28.08 16.11 25.04
N GLU A 36 -28.85 17.04 24.49
CA GLU A 36 -30.23 17.35 24.89
C GLU A 36 -30.97 18.07 23.74
N PRO A 37 -32.33 18.02 23.67
CA PRO A 37 -32.98 17.82 22.37
C PRO A 37 -33.98 18.90 21.93
N GLU A 38 -34.20 19.02 20.62
CA GLU A 38 -35.46 19.55 20.07
C GLU A 38 -35.79 18.95 18.69
N GLN A 39 -37.06 18.58 18.48
CA GLN A 39 -37.65 18.14 17.19
C GLN A 39 -38.74 19.15 16.75
N PRO A 40 -39.18 19.15 15.48
CA PRO A 40 -38.39 19.02 14.25
C PRO A 40 -38.79 20.08 13.21
N THR A 41 -37.85 20.56 12.38
CA THR A 41 -38.16 21.44 11.24
C THR A 41 -37.44 21.00 9.97
N PHE A 42 -38.19 20.90 8.88
CA PHE A 42 -37.63 20.78 7.53
C PHE A 42 -36.81 22.03 7.20
N ASP A 43 -35.60 21.83 6.70
CA ASP A 43 -35.03 22.64 5.63
C ASP A 43 -34.29 21.72 4.66
N LEU A 44 -34.19 22.14 3.40
CA LEU A 44 -33.54 21.39 2.33
C LEU A 44 -32.06 21.74 2.31
N ILE A 45 -31.19 20.73 2.29
CA ILE A 45 -29.78 20.89 1.94
C ILE A 45 -29.53 20.04 0.71
N GLU A 46 -29.37 20.71 -0.43
CA GLU A 46 -28.75 20.13 -1.62
C GLU A 46 -27.24 20.13 -1.35
N GLU A 47 -26.67 19.00 -0.91
CA GLU A 47 -25.23 18.81 -1.05
C GLU A 47 -24.95 18.45 -2.50
N SER A 48 -24.20 19.32 -3.18
CA SER A 48 -23.79 19.14 -4.56
C SER A 48 -22.89 17.91 -4.67
N ILE A 49 -23.37 16.88 -5.37
CA ILE A 49 -22.53 15.78 -5.84
C ILE A 49 -21.39 16.40 -6.64
N LYS A 50 -20.14 16.19 -6.19
CA LYS A 50 -18.98 16.60 -6.95
C LYS A 50 -18.87 15.69 -8.17
N SER A 51 -18.91 16.30 -9.37
CA SER A 51 -18.36 15.64 -10.55
C SER A 51 -16.89 15.32 -10.29
N ILE A 52 -16.45 14.12 -10.66
CA ILE A 52 -15.02 13.78 -10.72
C ILE A 52 -14.58 13.97 -12.17
N ASP A 53 -14.59 15.22 -12.62
CA ASP A 53 -13.87 15.61 -13.83
C ASP A 53 -12.38 15.57 -13.51
N ALA A 54 -11.66 14.61 -14.10
CA ALA A 54 -10.22 14.48 -13.94
C ALA A 54 -9.51 15.62 -14.70
N PRO A 55 -8.70 16.46 -14.05
CA PRO A 55 -7.89 17.44 -14.77
C PRO A 55 -6.85 16.71 -15.65
N PRO A 56 -6.52 17.25 -16.84
CA PRO A 56 -5.61 16.59 -17.77
C PRO A 56 -4.21 16.40 -17.18
N LEU A 57 -3.76 15.14 -17.10
CA LEU A 57 -2.47 14.77 -16.51
C LEU A 57 -1.28 15.23 -17.38
N LYS A 58 -0.66 16.34 -17.00
CA LYS A 58 0.79 16.57 -17.19
C LYS A 58 1.50 16.31 -15.85
N SER A 59 2.24 15.20 -15.73
CA SER A 59 3.02 14.92 -14.50
C SER A 59 4.30 14.11 -14.75
N LEU A 60 5.43 14.80 -14.61
CA LEU A 60 6.80 14.32 -14.34
C LEU A 60 7.51 15.59 -13.82
N GLU A 61 8.09 15.67 -12.62
CA GLU A 61 8.33 14.68 -11.56
C GLU A 61 8.13 15.29 -10.15
N PHE A 62 8.41 14.54 -9.08
CA PHE A 62 8.42 14.95 -7.66
C PHE A 62 9.69 14.29 -7.06
N LEU A 63 10.54 14.89 -6.21
CA LEU A 63 10.32 15.82 -5.09
C LEU A 63 11.64 16.52 -4.63
N THR A 64 11.63 17.86 -4.45
CA THR A 64 12.36 18.64 -3.40
C THR A 64 13.92 18.71 -3.38
N PRO A 65 14.57 19.74 -2.74
CA PRO A 65 14.06 20.61 -1.67
C PRO A 65 14.23 22.14 -1.78
N LYS A 66 13.43 22.82 -0.96
CA LYS A 66 13.28 24.27 -0.79
C LYS A 66 14.42 24.89 0.02
N SER A 67 14.95 26.03 -0.45
CA SER A 67 15.88 26.91 0.28
C SER A 67 15.60 28.36 -0.07
N THR A 68 15.55 29.26 0.91
CA THR A 68 15.12 30.66 0.75
C THR A 68 16.28 31.66 0.89
N SER A 69 16.47 32.56 -0.08
CA SER A 69 17.17 33.84 0.15
C SER A 69 16.68 34.93 -0.79
N THR A 70 16.58 36.16 -0.28
CA THR A 70 16.02 37.32 -0.99
C THR A 70 17.03 38.00 -1.91
N SER A 71 16.57 38.42 -3.11
CA SER A 71 17.29 39.34 -3.99
C SER A 71 16.43 40.57 -4.26
N GLY A 72 16.88 41.74 -3.81
CA GLY A 72 16.02 42.91 -3.62
C GLY A 72 15.51 43.58 -4.90
N ARG A 73 14.19 43.67 -5.04
CA ARG A 73 13.50 44.46 -6.07
C ARG A 73 12.57 45.49 -5.44
N ALA A 74 11.96 46.35 -6.25
CA ALA A 74 11.17 47.48 -5.75
C ALA A 74 9.76 47.03 -5.33
N ALA A 75 9.56 46.86 -4.02
CA ALA A 75 8.26 46.60 -3.39
C ALA A 75 7.17 47.58 -3.85
N CYS A 76 5.91 47.16 -3.77
CA CYS A 76 4.80 47.84 -4.41
C CYS A 76 4.55 49.24 -3.79
N PRO A 77 4.02 50.21 -4.57
CA PRO A 77 3.82 51.59 -4.11
C PRO A 77 2.92 51.75 -2.87
N SER A 78 3.51 51.66 -1.68
CA SER A 78 2.79 51.77 -0.42
C SER A 78 2.45 53.23 -0.04
N PRO A 79 1.22 53.53 0.43
CA PRO A 79 0.07 52.63 0.59
C PRO A 79 -0.67 52.39 -0.74
N SER A 80 -1.25 51.20 -0.90
CA SER A 80 -1.77 50.63 -2.18
C SER A 80 -2.71 51.51 -3.01
N THR A 81 -3.27 52.56 -2.41
CA THR A 81 -3.80 53.73 -3.14
C THR A 81 -2.85 54.39 -4.16
N LEU A 82 -1.57 54.00 -4.21
CA LEU A 82 -0.56 54.44 -5.20
C LEU A 82 -0.19 53.37 -6.23
N GLN A 83 -0.66 52.12 -6.09
CA GLN A 83 -0.69 51.13 -7.18
C GLN A 83 -1.59 51.61 -8.33
N SER A 84 -1.49 50.96 -9.49
CA SER A 84 -2.16 51.38 -10.72
C SER A 84 -2.71 50.21 -11.52
N ASP A 85 -3.26 49.24 -10.81
CA ASP A 85 -3.27 47.86 -11.27
C ASP A 85 -4.49 47.62 -12.18
N GLY A 86 -4.28 46.85 -13.25
CA GLY A 86 -5.19 46.86 -14.40
C GLY A 86 -5.26 48.23 -15.12
N GLY A 87 -4.26 49.08 -14.94
CA GLY A 87 -4.20 50.43 -15.52
C GLY A 87 -5.09 51.48 -14.83
N SER A 88 -5.51 51.23 -13.58
CA SER A 88 -6.36 52.14 -12.79
C SER A 88 -5.83 52.33 -11.37
N SER A 89 -5.95 53.52 -10.78
CA SER A 89 -5.42 53.78 -9.42
C SER A 89 -6.02 52.87 -8.33
N GLY A 90 -5.16 52.33 -7.46
CA GLY A 90 -5.44 51.32 -6.44
C GLY A 90 -4.90 49.93 -6.84
N ASP A 91 -4.77 49.03 -5.87
CA ASP A 91 -4.52 47.60 -6.12
C ASP A 91 -5.72 46.91 -6.82
N ALA A 92 -5.53 45.67 -7.28
CA ALA A 92 -6.59 44.92 -7.95
C ALA A 92 -7.52 44.18 -6.96
N GLY A 93 -7.03 43.86 -5.77
CA GLY A 93 -7.76 43.23 -4.67
C GLY A 93 -7.58 41.72 -4.60
N GLY A 94 -7.36 41.20 -3.38
CA GLY A 94 -7.07 39.79 -3.09
C GLY A 94 -8.24 38.81 -3.15
N ASP A 95 -9.42 39.20 -3.66
CA ASP A 95 -10.52 38.26 -3.90
C ASP A 95 -11.45 38.69 -5.05
N ALA A 96 -12.29 37.77 -5.54
CA ALA A 96 -13.27 38.05 -6.59
C ALA A 96 -14.23 39.23 -6.26
N ASN A 97 -14.50 39.51 -4.98
CA ASN A 97 -15.38 40.61 -4.54
C ASN A 97 -14.72 41.99 -4.60
N SER A 98 -13.40 42.05 -4.44
CA SER A 98 -12.57 43.26 -4.54
C SER A 98 -12.01 43.48 -5.95
N SER A 99 -11.96 42.42 -6.76
CA SER A 99 -11.34 42.33 -8.09
C SER A 99 -11.54 43.51 -9.06
N ARG A 100 -10.52 43.69 -9.91
CA ARG A 100 -10.39 44.81 -10.86
C ARG A 100 -10.90 44.45 -12.25
N SER A 101 -11.98 45.07 -12.70
CA SER A 101 -12.45 44.81 -14.07
C SER A 101 -11.51 45.34 -15.16
N LEU A 102 -11.00 44.44 -16.00
CA LEU A 102 -10.30 44.73 -17.27
C LEU A 102 -11.27 45.12 -18.40
N GLY A 103 -12.58 44.97 -18.16
CA GLY A 103 -13.65 45.35 -19.06
C GLY A 103 -14.23 44.19 -19.88
N THR A 104 -14.97 44.55 -20.93
CA THR A 104 -15.61 43.58 -21.84
C THR A 104 -14.79 43.39 -23.09
N ASN A 105 -14.46 42.13 -23.44
CA ASN A 105 -13.56 41.75 -24.53
C ASN A 105 -12.21 42.49 -24.45
N PRO A 106 -11.40 42.25 -23.39
CA PRO A 106 -10.13 42.92 -23.19
C PRO A 106 -9.12 42.57 -24.30
N ASN A 107 -8.41 43.58 -24.79
CA ASN A 107 -7.34 43.42 -25.76
C ASN A 107 -6.28 44.49 -25.46
N SER A 108 -5.39 44.21 -24.50
CA SER A 108 -4.26 45.07 -24.13
C SER A 108 -3.02 44.81 -25.00
N GLY A 109 -3.00 43.69 -25.73
CA GLY A 109 -1.93 43.33 -26.65
C GLY A 109 -0.57 43.20 -25.98
N THR A 110 0.51 43.29 -26.77
CA THR A 110 1.89 43.15 -26.28
C THR A 110 2.33 44.22 -25.27
N THR A 111 1.60 45.34 -25.19
CA THR A 111 1.81 46.38 -24.16
C THR A 111 1.23 46.06 -22.79
N GLY A 112 0.24 45.17 -22.72
CA GLY A 112 -0.42 44.75 -21.48
C GLY A 112 -1.06 45.87 -20.65
N VAL A 113 -1.40 45.50 -19.41
CA VAL A 113 -1.66 46.39 -18.28
C VAL A 113 -0.69 46.01 -17.17
N GLN A 114 -0.25 46.96 -16.35
CA GLN A 114 0.65 46.67 -15.24
C GLN A 114 -0.15 46.36 -13.97
N GLY A 115 0.44 45.55 -13.09
CA GLY A 115 -0.03 45.27 -11.72
C GLY A 115 1.17 45.04 -10.79
N CYS A 116 0.95 44.73 -9.51
CA CYS A 116 2.05 44.57 -8.56
C CYS A 116 1.67 43.70 -7.36
N VAL A 117 2.40 42.60 -7.18
CA VAL A 117 2.32 41.75 -5.99
C VAL A 117 3.64 41.77 -5.22
N ASP A 118 3.55 41.73 -3.89
CA ASP A 118 4.69 41.59 -2.98
C ASP A 118 4.30 40.82 -1.70
N ALA A 119 5.25 40.57 -0.81
CA ALA A 119 5.03 39.84 0.44
C ALA A 119 3.98 40.47 1.42
N THR A 120 3.38 41.61 1.08
CA THR A 120 2.23 42.20 1.80
C THR A 120 0.93 42.26 1.00
N ASP A 121 0.96 41.90 -0.29
CA ASP A 121 -0.13 41.98 -1.27
C ASP A 121 0.08 40.86 -2.31
N THR A 122 -0.34 39.62 -1.98
CA THR A 122 0.13 38.39 -2.67
C THR A 122 -0.71 37.96 -3.87
N ASP A 123 -1.94 38.46 -3.99
CA ASP A 123 -2.94 38.02 -4.96
C ASP A 123 -3.62 39.24 -5.59
N ASP A 124 -3.43 39.45 -6.90
CA ASP A 124 -4.13 40.47 -7.68
C ASP A 124 -5.27 39.80 -8.49
N TRP A 125 -6.53 40.13 -8.20
CA TRP A 125 -7.68 39.59 -8.93
C TRP A 125 -8.23 40.57 -9.97
N TYR A 126 -8.53 40.05 -11.16
CA TYR A 126 -9.09 40.80 -12.29
C TYR A 126 -10.42 40.22 -12.74
N THR A 127 -11.40 41.07 -13.08
CA THR A 127 -12.67 40.65 -13.70
C THR A 127 -12.64 40.81 -15.22
N VAL A 128 -13.01 39.77 -15.97
CA VAL A 128 -13.15 39.80 -17.44
C VAL A 128 -14.58 39.43 -17.84
N THR A 129 -15.17 40.18 -18.78
CA THR A 129 -16.47 39.84 -19.38
C THR A 129 -16.31 39.58 -20.87
N THR A 130 -16.91 38.50 -21.38
CA THR A 130 -16.94 38.19 -22.83
C THR A 130 -18.31 38.47 -23.45
N THR A 131 -18.33 38.63 -24.77
CA THR A 131 -19.56 38.54 -25.58
C THR A 131 -19.57 37.23 -26.36
N ALA A 132 -20.74 36.66 -26.66
CA ALA A 132 -20.83 35.39 -27.36
C ALA A 132 -20.02 35.34 -28.68
N GLY A 133 -19.40 34.18 -28.95
CA GLY A 133 -18.46 33.96 -30.05
C GLY A 133 -17.08 34.58 -29.84
N LYS A 134 -16.65 34.74 -28.57
CA LYS A 134 -15.35 35.27 -28.19
C LYS A 134 -14.61 34.35 -27.21
N ASP A 135 -13.30 34.32 -27.38
CA ASP A 135 -12.34 33.74 -26.44
C ASP A 135 -11.35 34.82 -26.01
N VAL A 136 -10.70 34.62 -24.87
CA VAL A 136 -9.66 35.52 -24.34
C VAL A 136 -8.43 34.70 -23.97
N ASP A 137 -7.30 35.04 -24.58
CA ASP A 137 -5.97 34.59 -24.16
C ASP A 137 -5.36 35.64 -23.22
N VAL A 138 -4.66 35.18 -22.19
CA VAL A 138 -3.99 36.02 -21.18
C VAL A 138 -2.57 35.53 -20.98
N GLU A 139 -1.59 36.43 -21.09
CA GLU A 139 -0.17 36.16 -20.77
C GLU A 139 0.26 37.08 -19.63
N LEU A 140 0.89 36.51 -18.61
CA LEU A 140 1.60 37.22 -17.56
C LEU A 140 3.06 37.44 -18.00
N VAL A 141 3.74 38.38 -17.34
CA VAL A 141 5.14 38.75 -17.62
C VAL A 141 5.75 39.26 -16.32
N VAL A 142 6.62 38.45 -15.73
CA VAL A 142 7.19 38.72 -14.40
C VAL A 142 8.56 39.43 -14.46
N PRO A 143 9.00 40.10 -13.38
CA PRO A 143 10.39 40.48 -13.21
C PRO A 143 11.31 39.24 -13.18
N SER A 144 12.49 39.28 -13.80
CA SER A 144 13.43 38.15 -13.78
C SER A 144 13.77 37.67 -12.35
N GLY A 145 13.61 36.38 -12.05
CA GLY A 145 13.83 35.86 -10.69
C GLY A 145 12.79 36.34 -9.66
N ALA A 146 11.61 36.77 -10.13
CA ALA A 146 10.34 36.57 -9.46
C ALA A 146 9.57 35.47 -10.22
N ASP A 147 8.53 34.94 -9.59
CA ASP A 147 7.90 33.65 -9.89
C ASP A 147 6.44 33.76 -9.45
N PHE A 148 5.55 34.11 -10.39
CA PHE A 148 4.14 34.43 -10.11
C PHE A 148 3.22 33.54 -10.96
N ASP A 149 2.31 32.81 -10.32
CA ASP A 149 1.38 31.90 -10.98
C ASP A 149 0.18 32.65 -11.61
N LEU A 150 -0.40 32.09 -12.68
CA LEU A 150 -1.52 32.67 -13.42
C LEU A 150 -2.70 31.69 -13.50
N TYR A 151 -3.87 32.09 -12.97
CA TYR A 151 -5.07 31.25 -12.93
C TYR A 151 -6.28 31.92 -13.61
N LEU A 152 -7.07 31.13 -14.35
CA LEU A 152 -8.37 31.51 -14.88
C LEU A 152 -9.47 30.84 -14.03
N VAL A 153 -10.30 31.65 -13.36
CA VAL A 153 -11.21 31.19 -12.31
C VAL A 153 -12.63 31.77 -12.41
N ASP A 154 -13.61 31.12 -11.80
CA ASP A 154 -15.00 31.60 -11.76
C ASP A 154 -15.31 32.50 -10.54
N SER A 155 -16.58 32.89 -10.38
CA SER A 155 -17.08 33.65 -9.21
C SER A 155 -17.08 32.88 -7.88
N SER A 156 -16.89 31.56 -7.92
CA SER A 156 -16.84 30.66 -6.77
C SER A 156 -15.41 30.39 -6.29
N GLY A 157 -14.40 30.73 -7.11
CA GLY A 157 -12.99 30.40 -6.90
C GLY A 157 -12.60 29.02 -7.45
N TYR A 158 -13.36 28.46 -8.39
CA TYR A 158 -13.00 27.24 -9.10
C TYR A 158 -12.07 27.57 -10.28
N GLU A 159 -10.95 26.85 -10.37
CA GLU A 159 -9.91 27.02 -11.39
C GLU A 159 -10.25 26.20 -12.66
N TYR A 160 -10.26 26.86 -13.83
CA TYR A 160 -10.64 26.28 -15.12
C TYR A 160 -9.47 26.13 -16.10
N ASP A 161 -8.44 26.96 -15.95
CA ASP A 161 -7.16 26.87 -16.65
C ASP A 161 -6.10 27.54 -15.77
N TYR A 162 -4.86 27.04 -15.78
CA TYR A 162 -3.79 27.57 -14.95
C TYR A 162 -2.41 27.29 -15.54
N ASP A 163 -1.48 28.21 -15.29
CA ASP A 163 -0.07 28.06 -15.62
C ASP A 163 0.77 28.47 -14.41
N TRP A 164 1.75 27.63 -14.07
CA TRP A 164 2.49 27.65 -12.81
C TRP A 164 3.91 27.16 -13.03
N SER A 165 4.89 27.80 -12.38
CA SER A 165 6.31 27.66 -12.71
C SER A 165 7.06 26.80 -11.69
N GLU A 166 7.92 25.89 -12.15
CA GLU A 166 9.03 25.36 -11.35
C GLU A 166 10.35 26.03 -11.76
N TYR A 167 10.50 27.29 -11.33
CA TYR A 167 11.73 28.08 -11.35
C TYR A 167 12.25 28.53 -12.73
N ASN A 168 12.05 29.82 -13.02
CA ASN A 168 12.66 30.59 -14.12
C ASN A 168 12.06 30.36 -15.52
N ASP A 169 10.75 30.11 -15.62
CA ASP A 169 9.96 30.54 -16.80
C ASP A 169 9.53 32.02 -16.61
N PRO A 170 9.65 32.91 -17.60
CA PRO A 170 9.26 34.32 -17.50
C PRO A 170 7.91 34.68 -18.18
N LEU A 171 7.12 33.71 -18.68
CA LEU A 171 5.90 33.97 -19.47
C LEU A 171 4.77 32.94 -19.24
N GLU A 172 3.99 33.12 -18.19
CA GLU A 172 2.87 32.27 -17.79
C GLU A 172 1.60 32.58 -18.63
N LYS A 173 0.80 31.58 -19.01
CA LYS A 173 -0.30 31.77 -19.97
C LYS A 173 -1.55 30.91 -19.76
N VAL A 174 -2.73 31.55 -19.76
CA VAL A 174 -4.06 30.89 -19.72
C VAL A 174 -4.98 31.36 -20.86
N SER A 175 -5.98 30.56 -21.22
CA SER A 175 -6.98 30.86 -22.25
C SER A 175 -8.38 30.38 -21.86
N THR A 176 -9.42 31.09 -22.30
CA THR A 176 -10.79 30.54 -22.26
C THR A 176 -10.98 29.37 -23.24
N THR A 177 -10.09 29.21 -24.22
CA THR A 177 -10.27 28.26 -25.33
C THR A 177 -10.14 26.82 -24.84
N GLY A 178 -11.26 26.09 -24.80
CA GLY A 178 -11.32 24.73 -24.24
C GLY A 178 -11.92 24.66 -22.83
N THR A 179 -12.14 25.82 -22.18
CA THR A 179 -12.93 25.91 -20.94
C THR A 179 -14.42 26.07 -21.25
N SER A 180 -15.27 25.91 -20.22
CA SER A 180 -16.72 26.19 -20.28
C SER A 180 -17.06 27.67 -20.60
N PHE A 181 -16.07 28.58 -20.56
CA PHE A 181 -16.23 29.97 -20.97
C PHE A 181 -16.06 30.18 -22.48
N SER A 182 -15.57 29.19 -23.23
CA SER A 182 -15.21 29.33 -24.64
C SER A 182 -16.40 29.71 -25.52
N GLY A 183 -16.34 30.88 -26.15
CA GLY A 183 -17.44 31.42 -26.95
C GLY A 183 -18.73 31.79 -26.21
N VAL A 184 -18.81 31.56 -24.89
CA VAL A 184 -19.96 31.92 -24.07
C VAL A 184 -19.89 33.39 -23.68
N ALA A 185 -21.04 34.07 -23.60
CA ALA A 185 -21.13 35.42 -23.04
C ALA A 185 -21.10 35.37 -21.51
N SER A 186 -19.91 35.23 -20.94
CA SER A 186 -19.68 34.94 -19.53
C SER A 186 -19.02 36.12 -18.78
N THR A 187 -18.78 35.92 -17.49
CA THR A 187 -17.86 36.76 -16.71
C THR A 187 -17.08 35.84 -15.79
N PHE A 188 -15.76 35.90 -15.91
CA PHE A 188 -14.79 35.10 -15.19
C PHE A 188 -13.70 36.02 -14.65
N TYR A 189 -12.75 35.46 -13.93
CA TYR A 189 -11.69 36.19 -13.25
C TYR A 189 -10.33 35.64 -13.64
N ILE A 190 -9.31 36.49 -13.54
CA ILE A 190 -7.91 36.10 -13.59
C ILE A 190 -7.33 36.40 -12.22
N ASN A 191 -6.66 35.42 -11.60
CA ASN A 191 -5.86 35.62 -10.40
C ASN A 191 -4.37 35.55 -10.80
N VAL A 192 -3.59 36.54 -10.33
CA VAL A 192 -2.13 36.53 -10.37
C VAL A 192 -1.64 36.37 -8.94
N ARG A 193 -0.83 35.35 -8.66
CA ARG A 193 -0.38 35.01 -7.30
C ARG A 193 1.14 35.01 -7.20
N ALA A 194 1.69 35.66 -6.18
CA ALA A 194 3.13 35.60 -5.91
C ALA A 194 3.53 34.27 -5.24
N TYR A 195 4.27 33.42 -5.96
CA TYR A 195 4.90 32.22 -5.38
C TYR A 195 6.25 32.57 -4.75
N SER A 196 7.11 33.30 -5.48
CA SER A 196 8.33 33.89 -4.92
C SER A 196 8.79 35.20 -5.60
N GLY A 197 9.48 36.04 -4.82
CA GLY A 197 9.90 37.39 -5.25
C GLY A 197 8.81 38.47 -5.07
N ASP A 198 9.20 39.72 -5.33
CA ASP A 198 8.34 40.91 -5.23
C ASP A 198 8.46 41.76 -6.52
N GLY A 199 7.36 42.35 -7.02
CA GLY A 199 7.46 43.43 -7.99
C GLY A 199 6.31 43.62 -8.99
N GLN A 200 6.55 44.54 -9.94
CA GLN A 200 5.61 44.94 -10.97
C GLN A 200 5.63 43.95 -12.15
N TYR A 201 4.49 43.32 -12.44
CA TYR A 201 4.31 42.44 -13.61
C TYR A 201 3.53 43.16 -14.74
N THR A 202 3.37 42.52 -15.89
CA THR A 202 2.55 43.03 -17.00
C THR A 202 1.61 41.96 -17.57
N LEU A 203 0.31 42.14 -17.39
CA LEU A 203 -0.74 41.24 -17.88
C LEU A 203 -1.20 41.65 -19.28
N ARG A 204 -0.91 40.81 -20.28
CA ARG A 204 -1.33 40.97 -21.67
C ARG A 204 -2.60 40.19 -21.94
N THR A 205 -3.48 40.72 -22.79
CA THR A 205 -4.76 40.08 -23.13
C THR A 205 -5.07 40.23 -24.60
N TRP A 206 -5.69 39.19 -25.19
CA TRP A 206 -6.19 39.19 -26.56
C TRP A 206 -7.57 38.54 -26.62
N THR A 207 -8.61 39.31 -26.95
CA THR A 207 -9.90 38.72 -27.31
C THR A 207 -9.93 38.28 -28.77
N ASN A 208 -10.06 36.98 -29.02
CA ASN A 208 -10.16 36.32 -30.31
C ASN A 208 -11.62 35.98 -30.71
N ASN A 209 -11.86 35.38 -31.88
CA ASN A 209 -13.17 34.82 -32.23
C ASN A 209 -13.14 33.31 -32.01
N THR A 210 -14.17 32.75 -31.39
CA THR A 210 -14.32 31.30 -31.21
C THR A 210 -14.44 30.60 -32.57
N PRO A 211 -13.67 29.53 -32.83
CA PRO A 211 -13.89 28.65 -33.97
C PRO A 211 -15.30 28.01 -33.91
N PRO A 212 -15.95 27.73 -35.04
CA PRO A 212 -17.18 26.94 -35.06
C PRO A 212 -16.88 25.47 -34.69
N ARG A 213 -17.80 24.82 -33.96
CA ARG A 213 -17.61 23.48 -33.35
C ARG A 213 -18.85 22.58 -33.54
N PRO A 214 -18.72 21.25 -33.44
CA PRO A 214 -19.85 20.31 -33.36
C PRO A 214 -20.46 20.29 -31.94
N ASP A 215 -21.48 19.46 -31.74
CA ASP A 215 -22.16 19.17 -30.45
C ASP A 215 -22.93 17.84 -30.65
N LEU A 216 -22.34 16.70 -30.29
CA LEU A 216 -22.87 15.36 -30.57
C LEU A 216 -23.69 14.79 -29.41
N VAL A 217 -24.99 14.60 -29.63
CA VAL A 217 -25.94 14.12 -28.60
C VAL A 217 -26.53 12.77 -28.98
N ILE A 218 -26.49 11.80 -28.06
CA ILE A 218 -27.30 10.58 -28.16
C ILE A 218 -28.74 10.90 -27.73
N THR A 219 -29.71 10.63 -28.60
CA THR A 219 -31.13 10.99 -28.39
C THR A 219 -32.07 9.78 -28.28
N SER A 220 -31.58 8.58 -28.54
CA SER A 220 -32.29 7.32 -28.34
C SER A 220 -31.31 6.16 -28.30
N VAL A 221 -31.59 5.17 -27.45
CA VAL A 221 -30.95 3.85 -27.38
C VAL A 221 -32.06 2.80 -27.35
N ILE A 222 -31.87 1.66 -28.02
CA ILE A 222 -32.76 0.50 -28.03
C ILE A 222 -31.93 -0.75 -27.72
N GLU A 223 -32.22 -1.34 -26.57
CA GLU A 223 -31.51 -2.49 -26.00
C GLU A 223 -31.95 -3.86 -26.54
N PRO A 224 -31.05 -4.86 -26.56
CA PRO A 224 -31.42 -6.28 -26.64
C PRO A 224 -32.05 -6.74 -25.30
N ALA A 225 -33.10 -7.56 -25.37
CA ALA A 225 -33.84 -7.98 -24.16
C ALA A 225 -33.16 -9.11 -23.34
N THR A 226 -32.38 -9.97 -23.99
CA THR A 226 -31.78 -11.19 -23.40
C THR A 226 -30.48 -11.55 -24.11
N ALA A 227 -29.45 -11.96 -23.37
CA ALA A 227 -28.16 -12.42 -23.91
C ALA A 227 -27.43 -13.39 -22.96
N GLN A 228 -26.33 -13.99 -23.42
CA GLN A 228 -25.39 -14.76 -22.59
C GLN A 228 -24.02 -14.08 -22.52
N ALA A 229 -23.24 -14.38 -21.48
CA ALA A 229 -21.86 -13.89 -21.37
C ALA A 229 -21.00 -14.41 -22.55
N GLY A 230 -20.43 -13.50 -23.33
CA GLY A 230 -19.73 -13.83 -24.58
C GLY A 230 -20.58 -13.78 -25.87
N ASP A 231 -21.89 -13.51 -25.81
CA ASP A 231 -22.71 -13.30 -27.02
C ASP A 231 -22.37 -11.97 -27.71
N THR A 232 -22.42 -11.95 -29.04
CA THR A 232 -22.50 -10.71 -29.83
C THR A 232 -23.97 -10.32 -30.01
N VAL A 233 -24.37 -9.23 -29.39
CA VAL A 233 -25.73 -8.66 -29.44
C VAL A 233 -25.78 -7.44 -30.39
N SER A 234 -26.97 -6.89 -30.63
CA SER A 234 -27.14 -5.69 -31.45
C SER A 234 -27.83 -4.57 -30.66
N VAL A 235 -27.28 -3.35 -30.75
CA VAL A 235 -27.77 -2.15 -30.07
C VAL A 235 -28.06 -1.08 -31.14
N GLU A 236 -29.26 -0.54 -31.17
CA GLU A 236 -29.63 0.57 -32.07
C GLU A 236 -29.62 1.89 -31.30
N TYR A 237 -28.96 2.93 -31.84
CA TYR A 237 -28.90 4.25 -31.22
C TYR A 237 -29.04 5.37 -32.25
N VAL A 238 -29.36 6.58 -31.78
CA VAL A 238 -29.46 7.79 -32.60
C VAL A 238 -28.53 8.89 -32.08
N VAL A 239 -27.62 9.35 -32.92
CA VAL A 239 -26.72 10.49 -32.66
C VAL A 239 -27.12 11.69 -33.52
N GLU A 240 -27.16 12.89 -32.92
CA GLU A 240 -27.46 14.16 -33.60
C GLU A 240 -26.31 15.17 -33.38
N ASN A 241 -25.84 15.85 -34.43
CA ASN A 241 -24.98 17.03 -34.29
C ASN A 241 -25.88 18.27 -34.24
N ILE A 242 -25.96 18.93 -33.08
CA ILE A 242 -26.93 20.00 -32.82
C ILE A 242 -26.36 21.43 -32.95
N TYR A 243 -25.07 21.60 -33.23
CA TYR A 243 -24.41 22.92 -33.32
C TYR A 243 -23.90 23.27 -34.73
N ASN A 244 -22.83 24.08 -34.83
CA ASN A 244 -22.63 25.03 -35.93
C ASN A 244 -21.47 24.74 -36.90
N THR A 245 -20.93 23.53 -36.86
CA THR A 245 -20.07 22.98 -37.93
C THR A 245 -20.35 21.49 -38.13
N THR A 246 -19.79 20.93 -39.20
CA THR A 246 -19.73 19.47 -39.41
C THR A 246 -18.67 18.88 -38.49
N SER A 247 -19.02 17.86 -37.70
CA SER A 247 -18.04 17.11 -36.90
C SER A 247 -17.03 16.43 -37.82
N ASP A 248 -15.81 16.21 -37.35
CA ASP A 248 -14.94 15.18 -37.93
C ASP A 248 -15.48 13.77 -37.56
N PRO A 249 -14.88 12.67 -38.06
CA PRO A 249 -15.22 11.32 -37.63
C PRO A 249 -14.95 11.11 -36.13
N PHE A 250 -15.78 10.30 -35.47
CA PHE A 250 -15.74 10.02 -34.03
C PHE A 250 -15.97 8.53 -33.74
N GLU A 251 -15.89 8.12 -32.48
CA GLU A 251 -16.29 6.77 -32.04
C GLU A 251 -17.42 6.83 -31.01
N VAL A 252 -18.30 5.84 -31.03
CA VAL A 252 -19.35 5.66 -30.03
C VAL A 252 -18.96 4.51 -29.10
N GLN A 253 -18.98 4.77 -27.80
CA GLN A 253 -18.66 3.79 -26.75
C GLN A 253 -19.93 3.16 -26.15
N PHE A 254 -19.78 1.94 -25.65
CA PHE A 254 -20.85 1.17 -25.00
C PHE A 254 -20.43 0.76 -23.59
N ILE A 255 -21.30 1.02 -22.62
CA ILE A 255 -21.09 0.75 -21.20
C ILE A 255 -22.29 -0.04 -20.68
N LEU A 256 -22.03 -1.05 -19.83
CA LEU A 256 -23.06 -1.78 -19.11
C LEU A 256 -23.13 -1.30 -17.66
N SER A 257 -24.33 -0.90 -17.22
CA SER A 257 -24.62 -0.47 -15.85
C SER A 257 -25.70 -1.34 -15.20
N THR A 258 -25.74 -1.40 -13.87
CA THR A 258 -26.88 -1.97 -13.13
C THR A 258 -28.04 -0.98 -12.94
N ASP A 259 -27.86 0.32 -13.21
CA ASP A 259 -28.96 1.29 -13.29
C ASP A 259 -28.85 2.23 -14.51
N GLN A 260 -29.45 3.43 -14.48
CA GLN A 260 -29.51 4.36 -15.61
C GLN A 260 -28.55 5.56 -15.48
N SER A 261 -27.69 5.54 -14.46
CA SER A 261 -26.67 6.54 -14.15
C SER A 261 -25.30 6.02 -14.58
N TYR A 262 -24.39 6.89 -15.02
CA TYR A 262 -22.99 6.51 -15.23
C TYR A 262 -22.19 6.68 -13.93
N ASP A 263 -21.54 5.62 -13.44
CA ASP A 263 -20.61 5.72 -12.31
C ASP A 263 -19.39 4.76 -12.37
N GLN A 264 -18.56 4.78 -11.33
CA GLN A 264 -17.31 4.03 -11.21
C GLN A 264 -17.46 2.49 -11.09
N PHE A 265 -18.66 1.96 -10.95
CA PHE A 265 -18.96 0.52 -10.88
C PHE A 265 -19.40 -0.06 -12.24
N ASP A 266 -19.62 0.80 -13.24
CA ASP A 266 -20.04 0.38 -14.58
C ASP A 266 -18.93 -0.29 -15.39
N THR A 267 -19.33 -1.18 -16.31
CA THR A 267 -18.41 -1.91 -17.18
C THR A 267 -18.37 -1.29 -18.58
N LEU A 268 -17.34 -0.48 -18.85
CA LEU A 268 -16.99 -0.05 -20.22
C LEU A 268 -16.59 -1.27 -21.07
N LEU A 269 -17.16 -1.39 -22.26
CA LEU A 269 -16.85 -2.44 -23.21
C LEU A 269 -15.68 -2.06 -24.12
N SER A 270 -14.87 -3.04 -24.53
CA SER A 270 -13.68 -2.83 -25.37
C SER A 270 -13.97 -2.74 -26.87
N GLU A 271 -15.24 -2.66 -27.26
CA GLU A 271 -15.70 -2.63 -28.66
C GLU A 271 -16.41 -1.30 -28.91
N SER A 272 -15.82 -0.44 -29.75
CA SER A 272 -16.36 0.88 -30.12
C SER A 272 -16.93 0.87 -31.53
N GLN A 273 -17.92 1.72 -31.79
CA GLN A 273 -18.50 1.90 -33.12
C GLN A 273 -17.99 3.20 -33.75
N SER A 274 -17.05 3.09 -34.69
CA SER A 274 -16.58 4.23 -35.48
C SER A 274 -17.70 4.83 -36.35
N GLU A 275 -17.80 6.15 -36.36
CA GLU A 275 -18.82 6.95 -37.04
C GLU A 275 -18.18 8.02 -37.92
N ALA A 276 -18.64 8.14 -39.16
CA ALA A 276 -18.18 9.19 -40.07
C ALA A 276 -18.63 10.61 -39.60
N ALA A 277 -17.96 11.65 -40.08
CA ALA A 277 -18.35 13.06 -39.94
C ALA A 277 -19.87 13.33 -40.04
N LEU A 278 -20.45 14.06 -39.10
CA LEU A 278 -21.88 14.39 -39.04
C LEU A 278 -22.11 15.90 -39.24
N ALA A 279 -22.90 16.28 -40.23
CA ALA A 279 -23.09 17.68 -40.60
C ALA A 279 -23.93 18.47 -39.58
N GLU A 280 -23.72 19.80 -39.53
CA GLU A 280 -24.51 20.71 -38.66
C GLU A 280 -26.03 20.45 -38.76
N ASN A 281 -26.69 20.32 -37.61
CA ASN A 281 -28.13 20.11 -37.50
C ASN A 281 -28.63 18.84 -38.26
N THR A 282 -27.84 17.75 -38.24
CA THR A 282 -28.22 16.45 -38.83
C THR A 282 -28.03 15.29 -37.85
N SER A 283 -28.78 14.21 -38.06
CA SER A 283 -28.75 13.02 -37.23
C SER A 283 -28.71 11.71 -37.99
N ARG A 284 -28.30 10.65 -37.28
CA ARG A 284 -28.00 9.31 -37.81
C ARG A 284 -28.49 8.25 -36.84
N THR A 285 -29.17 7.24 -37.37
CA THR A 285 -29.47 6.00 -36.65
C THR A 285 -28.46 4.94 -37.07
N THR A 286 -27.83 4.30 -36.09
CA THR A 286 -26.82 3.24 -36.32
C THR A 286 -27.19 2.02 -35.48
N VAL A 287 -26.90 0.83 -36.01
CA VAL A 287 -27.04 -0.45 -35.30
C VAL A 287 -25.64 -1.03 -35.16
N ALA A 288 -25.08 -0.96 -33.95
CA ALA A 288 -23.81 -1.62 -33.62
C ALA A 288 -24.06 -3.10 -33.33
N SER A 289 -23.05 -3.93 -33.61
CA SER A 289 -22.94 -5.28 -33.04
C SER A 289 -21.87 -5.20 -31.94
N VAL A 290 -22.18 -5.68 -30.75
CA VAL A 290 -21.32 -5.53 -29.57
C VAL A 290 -21.22 -6.86 -28.83
N THR A 291 -20.01 -7.29 -28.51
CA THR A 291 -19.72 -8.58 -27.89
C THR A 291 -19.58 -8.43 -26.38
N LEU A 292 -20.42 -9.14 -25.64
CA LEU A 292 -20.42 -9.10 -24.17
C LEU A 292 -19.17 -9.78 -23.60
N PRO A 293 -18.61 -9.31 -22.47
CA PRO A 293 -17.49 -9.99 -21.83
C PRO A 293 -17.87 -11.42 -21.46
N SER A 294 -17.01 -12.39 -21.76
CA SER A 294 -17.20 -13.80 -21.36
C SER A 294 -17.04 -14.05 -19.85
N SER A 295 -16.68 -13.01 -19.10
CA SER A 295 -16.64 -12.95 -17.63
C SER A 295 -17.76 -12.10 -17.03
N LEU A 296 -18.75 -11.65 -17.81
CA LEU A 296 -19.90 -10.90 -17.31
C LEU A 296 -20.79 -11.83 -16.47
N SER A 297 -21.15 -11.41 -15.26
CA SER A 297 -22.01 -12.18 -14.35
C SER A 297 -23.48 -12.12 -14.75
N ASP A 298 -24.22 -13.20 -14.50
CA ASP A 298 -25.68 -13.26 -14.61
C ASP A 298 -26.35 -12.11 -13.84
N GLY A 299 -27.29 -11.41 -14.48
CA GLY A 299 -27.89 -10.18 -13.94
C GLY A 299 -28.68 -9.37 -14.97
N SER A 300 -29.22 -8.23 -14.55
CA SER A 300 -29.93 -7.28 -15.41
C SER A 300 -29.10 -6.01 -15.60
N TYR A 301 -28.83 -5.64 -16.85
CA TYR A 301 -27.94 -4.52 -17.19
C TYR A 301 -28.58 -3.54 -18.17
N TYR A 302 -28.46 -2.24 -17.91
CA TYR A 302 -28.79 -1.18 -18.85
C TYR A 302 -27.60 -0.89 -19.76
N TRP A 303 -27.89 -0.32 -20.93
CA TRP A 303 -26.88 0.15 -21.89
C TRP A 303 -26.74 1.66 -21.82
N ILE A 304 -25.54 2.14 -21.49
CA ILE A 304 -25.18 3.55 -21.63
C ILE A 304 -24.35 3.69 -22.91
N VAL A 305 -24.79 4.57 -23.81
CA VAL A 305 -24.16 4.83 -25.11
C VAL A 305 -23.61 6.24 -25.12
N TRP A 306 -22.36 6.43 -25.55
CA TRP A 306 -21.63 7.70 -25.45
C TRP A 306 -20.99 8.10 -26.79
N ALA A 307 -21.40 9.25 -27.35
CA ALA A 307 -20.80 9.81 -28.57
C ALA A 307 -19.45 10.49 -28.28
N ASP A 308 -18.42 10.13 -29.03
CA ASP A 308 -17.02 10.50 -28.76
C ASP A 308 -16.59 10.26 -27.31
N GLY A 309 -16.86 9.06 -26.78
CA GLY A 309 -16.49 8.66 -25.41
C GLY A 309 -14.98 8.58 -25.11
N TYR A 310 -14.13 9.03 -26.04
CA TYR A 310 -12.69 9.26 -25.83
C TYR A 310 -12.29 10.75 -25.83
N ASN A 311 -13.24 11.67 -26.07
CA ASN A 311 -13.01 13.13 -26.13
C ASN A 311 -11.92 13.53 -27.15
N ASN A 312 -12.01 12.97 -28.36
CA ASN A 312 -11.08 13.24 -29.47
C ASN A 312 -11.51 14.46 -30.33
N LEU A 313 -12.78 14.86 -30.26
CA LEU A 313 -13.34 16.03 -30.93
C LEU A 313 -13.63 17.13 -29.90
N THR A 314 -13.13 18.34 -30.15
CA THR A 314 -13.45 19.49 -29.29
C THR A 314 -14.83 20.05 -29.67
N GLU A 315 -15.85 19.83 -28.84
CA GLU A 315 -17.23 20.20 -29.13
C GLU A 315 -17.63 21.56 -28.51
N TYR A 316 -18.87 21.98 -28.72
CA TYR A 316 -19.46 23.15 -28.05
C TYR A 316 -19.88 22.85 -26.60
N ASN A 317 -20.24 21.60 -26.32
CA ASN A 317 -20.45 21.05 -25.00
C ASN A 317 -20.18 19.54 -25.08
N ASP A 318 -19.32 19.03 -24.22
CA ASP A 318 -18.89 17.61 -24.23
C ASP A 318 -19.63 16.78 -23.15
N THR A 319 -20.52 17.44 -22.37
CA THR A 319 -21.21 16.88 -21.19
C THR A 319 -22.60 16.30 -21.47
N ASN A 320 -23.07 16.37 -22.72
CA ASN A 320 -24.40 15.92 -23.18
C ASN A 320 -24.33 14.75 -24.16
N ASN A 321 -23.18 14.07 -24.21
CA ASN A 321 -22.83 13.10 -25.23
C ASN A 321 -23.35 11.68 -24.95
N ASN A 322 -23.94 11.42 -23.77
CA ASN A 322 -24.36 10.07 -23.35
C ASN A 322 -25.86 9.94 -23.04
N LEU A 323 -26.37 8.70 -23.14
CA LEU A 323 -27.75 8.35 -22.79
C LEU A 323 -27.85 6.87 -22.38
N ALA A 324 -28.66 6.58 -21.36
CA ALA A 324 -29.00 5.22 -20.92
C ALA A 324 -30.24 4.64 -21.65
N SER A 325 -30.33 3.32 -21.74
CA SER A 325 -31.47 2.60 -22.32
C SER A 325 -32.74 2.67 -21.47
N ASP A 326 -33.91 2.60 -22.11
CA ASP A 326 -35.21 2.69 -21.42
C ASP A 326 -35.50 1.43 -20.57
N GLN A 327 -35.00 0.26 -20.96
CA GLN A 327 -35.08 -1.00 -20.19
C GLN A 327 -33.69 -1.63 -20.02
N ALA A 328 -33.62 -2.69 -19.20
CA ALA A 328 -32.43 -3.51 -19.00
C ALA A 328 -32.48 -4.82 -19.81
N MET A 329 -31.32 -5.22 -20.32
CA MET A 329 -31.02 -6.54 -20.87
C MET A 329 -30.84 -7.56 -19.75
N LEU A 330 -31.46 -8.74 -19.84
CA LEU A 330 -31.14 -9.87 -18.97
C LEU A 330 -29.93 -10.64 -19.52
N VAL A 331 -28.93 -10.90 -18.69
CA VAL A 331 -27.79 -11.77 -18.97
C VAL A 331 -27.86 -12.99 -18.07
N GLY A 332 -27.63 -14.18 -18.64
CA GLY A 332 -27.53 -15.41 -17.86
C GLY A 332 -28.84 -16.20 -17.68
N ASP A 333 -28.76 -17.26 -16.88
CA ASP A 333 -29.74 -18.35 -16.88
C ASP A 333 -30.81 -18.21 -15.79
N SER A 334 -32.08 -18.37 -16.18
CA SER A 334 -33.11 -18.83 -15.23
C SER A 334 -33.00 -20.34 -15.01
N CYS A 335 -33.58 -20.91 -13.94
CA CYS A 335 -33.58 -22.36 -13.65
C CYS A 335 -34.26 -23.27 -14.71
N GLN A 336 -34.47 -22.81 -15.94
CA GLN A 336 -34.90 -23.61 -17.09
C GLN A 336 -33.75 -24.11 -17.98
N ASP A 337 -32.56 -23.49 -18.01
CA ASP A 337 -31.56 -23.79 -19.05
C ASP A 337 -30.66 -25.01 -18.75
N TYR A 338 -30.34 -25.27 -17.47
CA TYR A 338 -29.44 -26.39 -17.09
C TYR A 338 -29.99 -27.81 -17.35
N ASN A 339 -31.22 -27.96 -17.86
CA ASN A 339 -31.68 -29.18 -18.52
C ASN A 339 -32.81 -28.91 -19.53
N PRO A 340 -32.91 -29.63 -20.68
CA PRO A 340 -33.89 -29.37 -21.74
C PRO A 340 -35.39 -29.50 -21.41
N ASN A 341 -35.74 -29.72 -20.15
CA ASN A 341 -37.11 -29.84 -19.64
C ASN A 341 -37.46 -28.74 -18.61
N GLY A 342 -36.48 -28.05 -18.01
CA GLY A 342 -36.60 -27.45 -16.67
C GLY A 342 -36.72 -28.51 -15.56
N GLU A 343 -36.64 -28.06 -14.30
CA GLU A 343 -37.12 -28.81 -13.11
C GLU A 343 -36.57 -30.28 -13.05
N ASN A 344 -35.31 -30.48 -12.62
CA ASN A 344 -34.64 -31.79 -12.58
C ASN A 344 -33.66 -31.92 -11.40
N ASP A 345 -34.18 -32.33 -10.24
CA ASP A 345 -33.41 -32.40 -9.00
C ASP A 345 -32.85 -33.79 -8.74
N ALA A 346 -31.67 -33.85 -8.11
CA ALA A 346 -30.91 -35.08 -7.85
C ALA A 346 -30.68 -35.98 -9.09
N GLY A 347 -30.87 -35.46 -10.31
CA GLY A 347 -30.78 -36.21 -11.57
C GLY A 347 -31.97 -37.13 -11.87
N LEU A 348 -33.12 -36.94 -11.23
CA LEU A 348 -34.32 -37.79 -11.40
C LEU A 348 -34.97 -37.71 -12.80
N GLY A 349 -34.65 -36.68 -13.58
CA GLY A 349 -35.22 -36.36 -14.89
C GLY A 349 -36.51 -35.53 -14.84
N ALA A 350 -36.92 -35.11 -13.63
CA ALA A 350 -38.07 -34.28 -13.31
C ALA A 350 -37.92 -33.72 -11.86
N ASP A 351 -38.80 -32.79 -11.51
CA ASP A 351 -39.03 -32.19 -10.19
C ASP A 351 -39.04 -33.19 -9.01
N ALA A 352 -38.58 -32.73 -7.85
CA ALA A 352 -38.54 -33.50 -6.61
C ALA A 352 -39.93 -33.79 -6.03
N PRO A 353 -40.19 -34.98 -5.46
CA PRO A 353 -41.48 -35.27 -4.85
C PRO A 353 -41.72 -34.45 -3.57
N ASN A 354 -42.73 -33.58 -3.56
CA ASN A 354 -43.04 -32.68 -2.43
C ASN A 354 -43.57 -33.33 -1.12
N ASN A 355 -43.43 -34.64 -0.95
CA ASN A 355 -43.76 -35.37 0.27
C ASN A 355 -43.14 -36.78 0.30
N GLU A 356 -42.88 -37.27 1.51
CA GLU A 356 -42.29 -38.59 1.79
C GLU A 356 -43.09 -39.76 1.16
N SER A 357 -44.43 -39.66 1.13
CA SER A 357 -45.30 -40.65 0.48
C SER A 357 -45.20 -40.68 -1.05
N ALA A 358 -44.61 -39.66 -1.67
CA ALA A 358 -44.32 -39.59 -3.10
C ALA A 358 -42.86 -39.92 -3.43
N ALA A 359 -41.92 -39.69 -2.49
CA ALA A 359 -40.50 -40.07 -2.53
C ALA A 359 -40.24 -41.60 -2.44
N SER A 360 -41.09 -42.38 -3.12
CA SER A 360 -41.21 -43.85 -3.02
C SER A 360 -40.11 -44.67 -3.72
N THR A 361 -38.98 -44.05 -4.08
CA THR A 361 -37.83 -44.70 -4.70
C THR A 361 -36.55 -44.06 -4.14
N PRO A 362 -35.82 -44.76 -3.26
CA PRO A 362 -34.58 -44.25 -2.70
C PRO A 362 -33.52 -43.94 -3.77
N LEU A 363 -32.77 -42.86 -3.58
CA LEU A 363 -31.67 -42.45 -4.46
C LEU A 363 -30.47 -43.41 -4.39
N GLY A 364 -30.38 -44.21 -3.33
CA GLY A 364 -29.46 -45.33 -3.22
C GLY A 364 -29.54 -46.06 -1.88
N THR A 365 -28.72 -47.09 -1.75
CA THR A 365 -28.47 -47.83 -0.51
C THR A 365 -26.99 -47.75 -0.20
N ASN A 366 -26.62 -47.35 1.02
CA ASN A 366 -25.24 -47.04 1.41
C ASN A 366 -24.58 -45.99 0.47
N VAL A 367 -25.04 -44.74 0.60
CA VAL A 367 -24.72 -43.63 -0.30
C VAL A 367 -23.51 -42.83 0.19
N THR A 368 -22.71 -42.35 -0.75
CA THR A 368 -21.77 -41.24 -0.53
C THR A 368 -21.75 -40.45 -1.82
N ALA A 369 -22.55 -39.39 -1.89
CA ALA A 369 -22.81 -38.66 -3.13
C ALA A 369 -23.28 -37.23 -2.87
N THR A 370 -22.88 -36.35 -3.79
CA THR A 370 -23.40 -34.98 -3.93
C THR A 370 -24.58 -35.00 -4.90
N TYR A 371 -25.67 -34.36 -4.52
CA TYR A 371 -26.86 -34.13 -5.34
C TYR A 371 -27.07 -32.62 -5.53
N THR A 372 -27.64 -32.21 -6.65
CA THR A 372 -27.95 -30.80 -6.95
C THR A 372 -29.36 -30.64 -7.50
N GLY A 373 -29.93 -29.43 -7.35
CA GLY A 373 -31.27 -29.08 -7.81
C GLY A 373 -31.53 -27.57 -7.78
N CYS A 374 -32.74 -27.14 -8.18
CA CYS A 374 -33.20 -25.75 -8.03
C CYS A 374 -34.66 -25.72 -7.59
N ILE A 375 -34.90 -25.22 -6.37
CA ILE A 375 -36.26 -25.03 -5.85
C ILE A 375 -36.80 -23.67 -6.30
N ASP A 376 -37.69 -23.63 -7.29
CA ASP A 376 -38.24 -22.38 -7.89
C ASP A 376 -39.24 -21.65 -6.98
N GLY A 377 -39.88 -22.37 -6.04
CA GLY A 377 -40.77 -21.83 -5.01
C GLY A 377 -42.27 -21.86 -5.36
N ARG A 378 -42.67 -22.52 -6.45
CA ARG A 378 -44.06 -22.94 -6.69
C ARG A 378 -44.42 -24.16 -5.85
N GLU A 379 -43.56 -25.16 -5.89
CA GLU A 379 -43.55 -26.34 -5.03
C GLU A 379 -42.86 -25.97 -3.71
N GLY A 380 -43.48 -26.34 -2.58
CA GLY A 380 -43.10 -25.81 -1.27
C GLY A 380 -41.99 -26.58 -0.54
N SER A 381 -41.62 -27.77 -1.03
CA SER A 381 -40.59 -28.63 -0.42
C SER A 381 -40.13 -29.71 -1.42
N ASP A 382 -38.87 -30.13 -1.30
CA ASP A 382 -38.25 -31.21 -2.09
C ASP A 382 -37.96 -32.39 -1.14
N VAL A 383 -38.35 -33.63 -1.48
CA VAL A 383 -38.15 -34.79 -0.59
C VAL A 383 -37.42 -35.95 -1.27
N PHE A 384 -36.34 -36.40 -0.62
CA PHE A 384 -35.47 -37.48 -1.07
C PHE A 384 -35.44 -38.62 -0.05
N ALA A 385 -35.20 -39.85 -0.50
CA ALA A 385 -35.19 -41.05 0.32
C ALA A 385 -33.88 -41.84 0.17
N PHE A 386 -33.40 -42.45 1.25
CA PHE A 386 -32.12 -43.15 1.33
C PHE A 386 -32.24 -44.42 2.18
N ASP A 387 -31.75 -45.56 1.67
CA ASP A 387 -31.73 -46.81 2.43
C ASP A 387 -30.43 -46.93 3.24
N VAL A 388 -30.54 -46.90 4.57
CA VAL A 388 -29.40 -47.02 5.50
C VAL A 388 -29.30 -48.47 6.00
N PRO A 389 -28.20 -49.19 5.73
CA PRO A 389 -28.05 -50.56 6.22
C PRO A 389 -27.69 -50.62 7.71
N VAL A 390 -28.01 -51.73 8.38
CA VAL A 390 -27.58 -51.99 9.76
C VAL A 390 -26.07 -51.72 9.98
N ASN A 391 -25.73 -51.11 11.11
CA ASN A 391 -24.40 -50.57 11.44
C ASN A 391 -23.91 -49.47 10.47
N HIS A 392 -24.82 -48.61 9.99
CA HIS A 392 -24.48 -47.34 9.34
C HIS A 392 -25.31 -46.21 9.95
N ILE A 393 -24.76 -45.00 9.89
CA ILE A 393 -25.49 -43.75 10.11
C ILE A 393 -25.88 -43.13 8.77
N ILE A 394 -26.71 -42.09 8.78
CA ILE A 394 -26.79 -41.11 7.70
C ILE A 394 -26.39 -39.73 8.21
N GLU A 395 -25.61 -39.01 7.42
CA GLU A 395 -25.15 -37.63 7.61
C GLU A 395 -25.46 -36.87 6.32
N ALA A 396 -25.99 -35.65 6.42
CA ALA A 396 -26.28 -34.82 5.25
C ALA A 396 -25.99 -33.35 5.49
N GLN A 397 -25.39 -32.70 4.49
CA GLN A 397 -25.08 -31.27 4.47
C GLN A 397 -25.77 -30.62 3.27
N LEU A 398 -26.61 -29.63 3.54
CA LEU A 398 -27.24 -28.77 2.54
C LEU A 398 -26.48 -27.44 2.42
N THR A 399 -26.23 -27.02 1.19
CA THR A 399 -25.62 -25.75 0.81
C THR A 399 -26.52 -25.07 -0.21
N MET A 400 -26.70 -23.75 -0.10
CA MET A 400 -27.47 -22.92 -1.02
C MET A 400 -26.53 -21.99 -1.77
N ASP A 401 -26.69 -21.86 -3.09
CA ASP A 401 -25.81 -21.02 -3.93
C ASP A 401 -26.04 -19.51 -3.70
N GLN A 402 -27.12 -19.14 -3.00
CA GLN A 402 -27.42 -17.77 -2.57
C GLN A 402 -27.96 -17.75 -1.13
N SER A 403 -27.77 -16.63 -0.43
CA SER A 403 -28.19 -16.44 0.97
C SER A 403 -29.71 -16.31 1.11
N VAL A 404 -30.42 -17.44 1.21
CA VAL A 404 -31.88 -17.51 1.45
C VAL A 404 -32.22 -18.28 2.73
N PHE A 405 -33.42 -18.08 3.27
CA PHE A 405 -33.93 -18.86 4.40
C PHE A 405 -34.46 -20.23 3.95
N PHE A 406 -33.95 -21.30 4.56
CA PHE A 406 -34.29 -22.70 4.24
C PHE A 406 -34.41 -23.57 5.50
N THR A 407 -34.95 -24.77 5.35
CA THR A 407 -35.03 -25.80 6.41
C THR A 407 -34.64 -27.16 5.86
N LEU A 408 -34.00 -28.00 6.70
CA LEU A 408 -33.75 -29.41 6.42
C LEU A 408 -34.33 -30.28 7.55
N ARG A 409 -35.13 -31.29 7.20
CA ARG A 409 -35.73 -32.27 8.12
C ARG A 409 -35.26 -33.69 7.76
N LEU A 410 -34.94 -34.49 8.76
CA LEU A 410 -34.62 -35.91 8.66
C LEU A 410 -35.68 -36.76 9.39
N THR A 411 -36.27 -37.73 8.69
CA THR A 411 -37.38 -38.58 9.17
C THR A 411 -37.13 -40.07 8.92
N THR A 412 -37.69 -40.92 9.78
CA THR A 412 -37.74 -42.40 9.60
C THR A 412 -38.87 -42.82 8.66
N SER A 413 -38.96 -44.11 8.32
CA SER A 413 -40.07 -44.66 7.52
C SER A 413 -41.45 -44.62 8.20
N ASN A 414 -41.54 -44.14 9.44
CA ASN A 414 -42.78 -43.99 10.20
C ASN A 414 -43.21 -42.51 10.42
N ASP A 415 -42.52 -41.53 9.82
CA ASP A 415 -42.67 -40.07 10.08
C ASP A 415 -42.24 -39.64 11.51
N ASP A 416 -41.53 -40.51 12.23
CA ASP A 416 -40.79 -40.10 13.44
C ASP A 416 -39.62 -39.21 13.02
N THR A 417 -39.55 -38.00 13.58
CA THR A 417 -38.54 -36.99 13.22
C THR A 417 -37.28 -37.20 14.02
N VAL A 418 -36.15 -37.36 13.33
CA VAL A 418 -34.84 -37.61 13.94
C VAL A 418 -34.09 -36.29 14.16
N ALA A 419 -34.03 -35.44 13.13
CA ALA A 419 -33.38 -34.13 13.21
C ALA A 419 -34.14 -33.07 12.38
N TYR A 420 -34.01 -31.81 12.78
CA TYR A 420 -34.62 -30.65 12.11
C TYR A 420 -33.79 -29.39 12.32
N VAL A 421 -33.45 -28.68 11.24
CA VAL A 421 -32.63 -27.47 11.26
C VAL A 421 -33.16 -26.41 10.29
N GLY A 422 -32.87 -25.12 10.57
CA GLY A 422 -33.42 -23.97 9.84
C GLY A 422 -32.47 -22.78 9.65
N THR A 423 -31.16 -23.00 9.81
CA THR A 423 -30.11 -21.97 9.65
C THR A 423 -28.79 -22.58 9.19
N GLN A 424 -28.33 -23.63 9.87
CA GLN A 424 -27.22 -24.49 9.46
C GLN A 424 -27.76 -25.73 8.75
N GLY A 425 -27.15 -26.14 7.64
CA GLY A 425 -27.69 -27.19 6.75
C GLY A 425 -27.35 -28.63 7.12
N PHE A 426 -26.96 -28.94 8.36
CA PHE A 426 -26.47 -30.27 8.73
C PHE A 426 -27.49 -31.11 9.54
N VAL A 427 -27.61 -32.39 9.23
CA VAL A 427 -28.38 -33.39 10.01
C VAL A 427 -27.67 -34.74 10.06
N THR A 428 -27.87 -35.51 11.13
CA THR A 428 -27.24 -36.83 11.32
C THR A 428 -28.10 -37.78 12.17
N THR A 429 -27.83 -39.09 12.08
CA THR A 429 -28.32 -40.16 12.99
C THR A 429 -27.18 -40.75 13.82
N LYS A 430 -26.16 -39.95 14.13
CA LYS A 430 -24.99 -40.37 14.89
C LYS A 430 -25.22 -40.11 16.37
N THR A 431 -24.77 -41.03 17.23
CA THR A 431 -24.91 -40.94 18.70
C THR A 431 -26.35 -40.75 19.18
N ASP A 432 -27.33 -41.27 18.43
CA ASP A 432 -28.76 -41.24 18.79
C ASP A 432 -29.38 -42.65 18.85
N ASP A 433 -30.67 -42.71 19.20
CA ASP A 433 -31.45 -43.95 19.23
C ASP A 433 -31.52 -44.68 17.87
N TYR A 434 -31.14 -44.01 16.78
CA TYR A 434 -31.17 -44.50 15.40
C TYR A 434 -29.78 -44.87 14.85
N ASP A 435 -28.69 -44.63 15.57
CA ASP A 435 -27.32 -44.96 15.15
C ASP A 435 -27.18 -46.47 14.88
N GLY A 436 -26.83 -46.81 13.64
CA GLY A 436 -26.68 -48.20 13.21
C GLY A 436 -27.99 -48.96 12.91
N VAL A 437 -29.15 -48.30 12.93
CA VAL A 437 -30.46 -48.93 12.61
C VAL A 437 -30.65 -49.12 11.11
N GLU A 438 -31.29 -50.22 10.71
CA GLU A 438 -31.67 -50.50 9.32
C GLU A 438 -33.08 -49.92 9.04
N ASP A 439 -33.15 -48.79 8.34
CA ASP A 439 -34.41 -48.18 7.87
C ASP A 439 -34.22 -47.38 6.57
N THR A 440 -35.32 -46.99 5.92
CA THR A 440 -35.34 -45.97 4.86
C THR A 440 -35.58 -44.59 5.48
N TYR A 441 -34.59 -43.71 5.39
CA TYR A 441 -34.65 -42.35 5.93
C TYR A 441 -35.00 -41.34 4.83
N PHE A 442 -35.69 -40.27 5.22
CA PHE A 442 -36.15 -39.21 4.31
C PHE A 442 -35.49 -37.88 4.67
N LEU A 443 -35.01 -37.15 3.65
CA LEU A 443 -34.53 -35.78 3.77
C LEU A 443 -35.50 -34.85 3.04
N ASN A 444 -36.01 -33.86 3.75
CA ASN A 444 -36.98 -32.88 3.24
C ASN A 444 -36.38 -31.47 3.32
N ILE A 445 -36.25 -30.81 2.18
CA ILE A 445 -35.75 -29.45 2.00
C ILE A 445 -36.95 -28.52 1.80
N SER A 446 -37.01 -27.38 2.48
CA SER A 446 -37.99 -26.31 2.19
C SER A 446 -37.34 -24.93 2.27
N ARG A 447 -37.94 -23.90 1.65
CA ARG A 447 -37.41 -22.52 1.70
C ARG A 447 -38.47 -21.43 1.54
N SER A 448 -38.05 -20.17 1.67
CA SER A 448 -38.83 -18.98 1.30
C SER A 448 -37.97 -17.96 0.53
N GLY A 449 -38.50 -17.35 -0.54
CA GLY A 449 -37.80 -16.33 -1.32
C GLY A 449 -37.86 -16.55 -2.84
N THR A 450 -36.85 -16.05 -3.56
CA THR A 450 -36.59 -16.28 -4.99
C THR A 450 -36.07 -17.70 -5.26
N ALA A 451 -36.11 -18.13 -6.53
CA ALA A 451 -35.49 -19.38 -6.97
C ALA A 451 -33.99 -19.41 -6.62
N VAL A 452 -33.48 -20.57 -6.22
CA VAL A 452 -32.08 -20.77 -5.84
C VAL A 452 -31.67 -22.21 -6.15
N ASN A 453 -30.42 -22.37 -6.58
CA ASN A 453 -29.78 -23.67 -6.70
C ASN A 453 -29.32 -24.17 -5.32
N TRP A 454 -29.32 -25.48 -5.14
CA TRP A 454 -28.80 -26.12 -3.95
C TRP A 454 -27.89 -27.30 -4.27
N THR A 455 -26.98 -27.56 -3.32
CA THR A 455 -26.10 -28.73 -3.29
C THR A 455 -26.33 -29.48 -1.98
N LEU A 456 -26.70 -30.75 -2.06
CA LEU A 456 -26.93 -31.65 -0.93
C LEU A 456 -25.90 -32.79 -0.97
N ASP A 457 -24.91 -32.73 -0.09
CA ASP A 457 -24.00 -33.85 0.15
C ASP A 457 -24.61 -34.83 1.16
N VAL A 458 -24.61 -36.13 0.83
CA VAL A 458 -25.14 -37.19 1.69
C VAL A 458 -24.10 -38.30 1.84
N TRP A 459 -23.81 -38.67 3.08
CA TRP A 459 -22.94 -39.77 3.47
C TRP A 459 -23.72 -40.77 4.32
N THR A 460 -23.49 -42.06 4.13
CA THR A 460 -23.93 -43.09 5.08
C THR A 460 -22.71 -43.87 5.57
N ASN A 461 -22.08 -43.36 6.62
CA ASN A 461 -20.84 -43.92 7.13
C ASN A 461 -21.09 -45.20 7.95
N TYR A 462 -20.15 -46.15 7.91
CA TYR A 462 -20.23 -47.36 8.74
C TYR A 462 -20.02 -46.99 10.21
N SER A 463 -21.03 -47.23 11.04
CA SER A 463 -20.95 -47.12 12.49
C SER A 463 -20.51 -48.46 13.07
N ALA A 464 -19.63 -48.43 14.06
CA ALA A 464 -19.20 -49.65 14.72
C ALA A 464 -20.29 -50.09 15.72
N PRO A 465 -20.69 -51.38 15.76
CA PRO A 465 -21.56 -51.86 16.82
C PRO A 465 -20.87 -51.64 18.17
N SER A 466 -21.52 -50.92 19.08
CA SER A 466 -21.02 -50.59 20.42
C SER A 466 -21.80 -51.32 21.53
N ALA A 467 -21.36 -51.11 22.79
CA ALA A 467 -22.13 -51.44 23.98
C ALA A 467 -23.17 -50.32 24.27
N ASN A 468 -24.00 -50.50 25.29
CA ASN A 468 -24.76 -49.42 25.92
C ASN A 468 -25.13 -49.91 27.32
N LEU A 469 -24.43 -49.45 28.36
CA LEU A 469 -24.86 -49.65 29.73
C LEU A 469 -26.08 -48.75 30.03
N ILE A 470 -26.83 -49.10 31.07
CA ILE A 470 -27.93 -48.30 31.61
C ILE A 470 -28.21 -48.73 33.05
N VAL A 471 -28.38 -47.76 33.95
CA VAL A 471 -28.83 -48.01 35.33
C VAL A 471 -30.35 -48.17 35.35
N SER A 472 -30.86 -49.21 36.02
CA SER A 472 -32.29 -49.55 35.96
C SER A 472 -32.99 -49.80 37.30
N ASP A 473 -32.23 -49.87 38.39
CA ASP A 473 -32.72 -49.93 39.78
C ASP A 473 -31.54 -49.60 40.72
N VAL A 474 -31.80 -48.83 41.77
CA VAL A 474 -30.80 -48.39 42.77
C VAL A 474 -31.43 -48.51 44.16
N SER A 475 -30.84 -49.32 45.03
CA SER A 475 -31.38 -49.60 46.36
C SER A 475 -30.40 -49.21 47.47
N ALA A 476 -30.74 -48.13 48.20
CA ALA A 476 -29.94 -47.55 49.27
C ALA A 476 -30.59 -47.74 50.67
N PRO A 477 -29.81 -47.69 51.76
CA PRO A 477 -30.34 -47.62 53.13
C PRO A 477 -30.86 -46.21 53.47
N THR A 478 -31.93 -46.10 54.27
CA THR A 478 -32.56 -44.80 54.59
C THR A 478 -32.02 -44.08 55.83
N THR A 479 -30.93 -44.58 56.44
CA THR A 479 -30.25 -43.88 57.56
C THR A 479 -28.75 -44.14 57.55
N GLY A 480 -27.95 -43.08 57.76
CA GLY A 480 -26.50 -43.08 57.77
C GLY A 480 -25.91 -42.24 58.91
N VAL A 481 -24.59 -42.30 59.05
CA VAL A 481 -23.78 -41.54 60.03
C VAL A 481 -22.49 -41.09 59.32
N ALA A 482 -22.10 -39.83 59.50
CA ALA A 482 -20.89 -39.27 58.90
C ALA A 482 -19.63 -40.07 59.31
N GLY A 483 -18.76 -40.36 58.33
CA GLY A 483 -17.58 -41.21 58.53
C GLY A 483 -17.88 -42.71 58.72
N SER A 484 -19.09 -43.18 58.39
CA SER A 484 -19.46 -44.60 58.44
C SER A 484 -19.70 -45.22 57.05
N SER A 485 -19.54 -46.53 56.93
CA SER A 485 -19.63 -47.26 55.66
C SER A 485 -21.08 -47.54 55.26
N LEU A 486 -21.44 -47.15 54.03
CA LEU A 486 -22.72 -47.46 53.40
C LEU A 486 -22.60 -48.70 52.50
N VAL A 487 -23.72 -49.33 52.14
CA VAL A 487 -23.81 -50.39 51.14
C VAL A 487 -25.04 -50.14 50.28
N ILE A 488 -24.87 -50.15 48.96
CA ILE A 488 -25.91 -49.86 47.95
C ILE A 488 -25.90 -51.03 46.95
N ASP A 489 -27.07 -51.50 46.53
CA ASP A 489 -27.21 -52.50 45.47
C ASP A 489 -27.76 -51.82 44.19
N VAL A 490 -27.10 -52.01 43.04
CA VAL A 490 -27.42 -51.35 41.76
C VAL A 490 -27.62 -52.38 40.65
N VAL A 491 -28.62 -52.19 39.77
CA VAL A 491 -28.90 -53.09 38.63
C VAL A 491 -28.54 -52.43 37.32
N VAL A 492 -27.49 -52.95 36.68
CA VAL A 492 -26.94 -52.44 35.41
C VAL A 492 -27.31 -53.40 34.28
N ASN A 493 -27.88 -52.89 33.19
CA ASN A 493 -28.14 -53.66 31.98
C ASN A 493 -27.16 -53.24 30.87
N ASN A 494 -26.85 -54.15 29.94
CA ASN A 494 -26.25 -53.80 28.66
C ASN A 494 -27.33 -53.97 27.56
N THR A 495 -27.90 -52.87 27.09
CA THR A 495 -28.90 -52.84 26.00
C THR A 495 -28.27 -52.87 24.61
N GLY A 496 -26.97 -52.55 24.52
CA GLY A 496 -26.20 -52.49 23.29
C GLY A 496 -25.95 -53.82 22.57
N SER A 497 -25.14 -53.73 21.52
CA SER A 497 -24.95 -54.80 20.53
C SER A 497 -23.67 -55.64 20.75
N LEU A 498 -22.67 -55.10 21.45
CA LEU A 498 -21.48 -55.81 21.91
C LEU A 498 -21.50 -56.11 23.41
N LEU A 499 -20.56 -56.96 23.84
CA LEU A 499 -20.22 -57.10 25.25
C LEU A 499 -19.61 -55.78 25.74
N ALA A 500 -20.14 -55.25 26.84
CA ALA A 500 -19.53 -54.17 27.61
C ALA A 500 -18.31 -54.75 28.36
N PRO A 501 -17.13 -54.12 28.27
CA PRO A 501 -15.99 -54.40 29.15
C PRO A 501 -16.31 -54.24 30.64
N ALA A 502 -15.33 -54.49 31.50
CA ALA A 502 -15.46 -54.21 32.93
C ALA A 502 -15.15 -52.74 33.19
N SER A 503 -16.18 -51.94 33.44
CA SER A 503 -16.15 -50.51 33.75
C SER A 503 -15.99 -50.21 35.25
N THR A 504 -15.89 -48.94 35.59
CA THR A 504 -16.10 -48.43 36.96
C THR A 504 -17.54 -48.00 37.19
N MET A 505 -17.92 -47.87 38.46
CA MET A 505 -19.17 -47.25 38.89
C MET A 505 -18.85 -46.39 40.11
N SER A 506 -19.31 -45.14 40.10
CA SER A 506 -19.16 -44.21 41.21
C SER A 506 -20.51 -43.87 41.83
N ALA A 507 -20.49 -43.44 43.09
CA ALA A 507 -21.69 -43.09 43.84
C ALA A 507 -21.46 -41.85 44.70
N TRP A 508 -22.50 -41.02 44.81
CA TRP A 508 -22.48 -39.75 45.52
C TRP A 508 -23.70 -39.62 46.45
N LEU A 509 -23.64 -38.66 47.36
CA LEU A 509 -24.80 -38.10 48.04
C LEU A 509 -25.08 -36.71 47.46
N SER A 510 -26.25 -36.60 46.85
CA SER A 510 -26.79 -35.37 46.28
C SER A 510 -27.88 -34.81 47.20
N VAL A 511 -28.10 -33.49 47.18
CA VAL A 511 -29.16 -32.85 47.97
C VAL A 511 -30.47 -32.74 47.18
N ASP A 512 -30.39 -32.51 45.86
CA ASP A 512 -31.52 -32.28 44.96
C ASP A 512 -32.00 -33.55 44.22
N GLY A 513 -31.10 -34.51 44.00
CA GLY A 513 -31.31 -35.74 43.24
C GLY A 513 -30.73 -35.76 41.82
N ALA A 514 -30.13 -34.67 41.34
CA ALA A 514 -29.30 -34.66 40.14
C ALA A 514 -27.86 -35.12 40.49
N LEU A 515 -27.06 -35.44 39.46
CA LEU A 515 -25.62 -35.66 39.62
C LEU A 515 -24.87 -34.36 39.34
N SER A 516 -24.02 -33.93 40.27
CA SER A 516 -23.33 -32.65 40.22
C SER A 516 -21.82 -32.75 39.93
N LEU A 517 -21.17 -33.85 40.34
CA LEU A 517 -19.71 -34.07 40.37
C LEU A 517 -18.89 -33.11 41.26
N ASP A 518 -19.07 -31.79 41.14
CA ASP A 518 -18.26 -30.77 41.81
C ASP A 518 -18.76 -30.36 43.21
N TRP A 519 -20.08 -30.43 43.44
CA TRP A 519 -20.74 -30.02 44.69
C TRP A 519 -21.24 -31.25 45.48
N ASP A 520 -21.62 -32.30 44.76
CA ASP A 520 -22.01 -33.61 45.28
C ASP A 520 -20.94 -34.29 46.16
N LEU A 521 -21.38 -34.97 47.24
CA LEU A 521 -20.47 -35.63 48.18
C LEU A 521 -20.11 -37.06 47.73
N PRO A 522 -18.88 -37.34 47.25
CA PRO A 522 -18.52 -38.67 46.74
C PRO A 522 -18.43 -39.72 47.87
N LEU A 523 -19.13 -40.84 47.69
CA LEU A 523 -19.05 -42.02 48.55
C LEU A 523 -17.87 -42.94 48.18
N GLY A 524 -17.35 -42.81 46.96
CA GLY A 524 -16.27 -43.60 46.36
C GLY A 524 -16.70 -44.31 45.07
N ASN A 525 -15.85 -45.24 44.60
CA ASN A 525 -16.11 -46.03 43.39
C ASN A 525 -15.92 -47.55 43.60
N THR A 526 -16.41 -48.34 42.63
CA THR A 526 -16.33 -49.80 42.55
C THR A 526 -16.15 -50.26 41.10
N SER A 527 -15.88 -51.54 40.88
CA SER A 527 -15.75 -52.12 39.53
C SER A 527 -17.02 -52.87 39.10
N VAL A 528 -17.55 -52.52 37.94
CA VAL A 528 -18.61 -53.26 37.24
C VAL A 528 -17.97 -54.46 36.50
N PRO A 529 -18.54 -55.68 36.57
CA PRO A 529 -18.07 -56.79 35.75
C PRO A 529 -18.53 -56.66 34.30
N SER A 530 -17.79 -57.21 33.34
CA SER A 530 -18.16 -57.18 31.92
C SER A 530 -19.52 -57.84 31.64
N ILE A 531 -20.43 -57.12 31.00
CA ILE A 531 -21.81 -57.56 30.74
C ILE A 531 -21.99 -57.92 29.25
N ASP A 532 -22.36 -59.17 28.95
CA ASP A 532 -22.73 -59.61 27.59
C ASP A 532 -23.91 -58.78 27.05
N ALA A 533 -23.95 -58.54 25.74
CA ALA A 533 -25.06 -57.84 25.08
C ALA A 533 -26.43 -58.44 25.45
N ASN A 534 -27.39 -57.58 25.83
CA ASN A 534 -28.72 -57.96 26.29
C ASN A 534 -28.70 -58.87 27.55
N GLN A 535 -27.74 -58.67 28.46
CA GLN A 535 -27.73 -59.19 29.83
C GLN A 535 -27.77 -58.05 30.86
N SER A 536 -27.89 -58.42 32.13
CA SER A 536 -27.78 -57.52 33.28
C SER A 536 -27.10 -58.21 34.45
N ASP A 537 -26.50 -57.42 35.34
CA ASP A 537 -25.92 -57.90 36.60
C ASP A 537 -26.25 -56.94 37.75
N VAL A 538 -26.04 -57.41 39.00
CA VAL A 538 -26.31 -56.63 40.21
C VAL A 538 -24.98 -56.33 40.90
N VAL A 539 -24.58 -55.06 40.86
CA VAL A 539 -23.34 -54.57 41.46
C VAL A 539 -23.63 -54.12 42.89
N GLN A 540 -22.87 -54.63 43.85
CA GLN A 540 -22.92 -54.18 45.24
C GLN A 540 -21.79 -53.18 45.51
N PHE A 541 -22.15 -51.94 45.74
CA PHE A 541 -21.26 -50.85 46.11
C PHE A 541 -21.10 -50.76 47.65
N SER A 542 -19.93 -50.31 48.13
CA SER A 542 -19.65 -50.15 49.56
C SER A 542 -18.72 -48.96 49.84
N GLY A 543 -19.30 -47.76 49.84
CA GLY A 543 -18.61 -46.50 50.09
C GLY A 543 -18.56 -46.10 51.57
N THR A 544 -18.07 -44.89 51.85
CA THR A 544 -18.07 -44.30 53.19
C THR A 544 -18.60 -42.87 53.11
N ILE A 545 -19.62 -42.55 53.92
CA ILE A 545 -20.17 -41.19 54.02
C ILE A 545 -19.05 -40.26 54.52
N PRO A 546 -18.77 -39.12 53.87
CA PRO A 546 -17.72 -38.20 54.30
C PRO A 546 -17.85 -37.80 55.78
N ALA A 547 -16.71 -37.65 56.46
CA ALA A 547 -16.70 -37.34 57.90
C ALA A 547 -17.04 -35.88 58.23
N ASN A 548 -17.17 -35.05 57.19
CA ASN A 548 -17.59 -33.65 57.19
C ASN A 548 -18.97 -33.45 56.53
N ALA A 549 -19.67 -34.53 56.12
CA ALA A 549 -21.03 -34.43 55.60
C ALA A 549 -21.94 -33.76 56.63
N GLN A 550 -22.83 -32.88 56.18
CA GLN A 550 -23.80 -32.23 57.05
C GLN A 550 -24.90 -33.21 57.45
N GLY A 551 -25.66 -32.84 58.49
CA GLY A 551 -26.78 -33.66 58.95
C GLY A 551 -28.08 -33.23 58.28
N GLY A 552 -28.78 -34.16 57.64
CA GLY A 552 -30.03 -33.96 56.91
C GLY A 552 -30.32 -35.08 55.93
N ASN A 553 -31.34 -34.93 55.09
CA ASN A 553 -31.69 -35.89 54.04
C ASN A 553 -30.82 -35.69 52.77
N TYR A 554 -30.45 -36.80 52.12
CA TYR A 554 -29.71 -36.82 50.85
C TYR A 554 -30.32 -37.86 49.89
N SER A 555 -30.34 -37.54 48.60
CA SER A 555 -30.49 -38.50 47.50
C SER A 555 -29.21 -39.32 47.31
N VAL A 556 -29.35 -40.54 46.83
CA VAL A 556 -28.21 -41.41 46.47
C VAL A 556 -28.22 -41.61 44.96
N VAL A 557 -27.19 -41.06 44.30
CA VAL A 557 -27.03 -41.08 42.84
C VAL A 557 -25.81 -41.92 42.47
N VAL A 558 -25.90 -42.68 41.38
CA VAL A 558 -24.84 -43.54 40.87
C VAL A 558 -24.69 -43.39 39.36
N MET A 559 -23.45 -43.48 38.87
CA MET A 559 -23.11 -43.47 37.45
C MET A 559 -22.30 -44.73 37.12
N VAL A 560 -22.62 -45.40 36.01
CA VAL A 560 -21.81 -46.49 35.45
C VAL A 560 -20.90 -45.97 34.33
N ASP A 561 -19.76 -46.64 34.18
CA ASP A 561 -18.61 -46.18 33.40
C ASP A 561 -18.21 -44.72 33.63
N SER A 562 -18.23 -44.29 34.89
CA SER A 562 -17.87 -42.95 35.37
C SER A 562 -16.38 -42.57 35.20
N GLU A 563 -15.67 -43.20 34.26
CA GLU A 563 -14.31 -42.89 33.80
C GLU A 563 -14.24 -42.80 32.26
N GLU A 564 -15.38 -42.92 31.54
CA GLU A 564 -15.51 -42.88 30.06
C GLU A 564 -14.50 -43.82 29.35
N LEU A 565 -14.57 -45.12 29.68
CA LEU A 565 -13.63 -46.16 29.24
C LEU A 565 -14.23 -47.17 28.24
N ILE A 566 -15.54 -47.11 28.00
CA ILE A 566 -16.30 -47.87 27.02
C ILE A 566 -16.89 -46.88 26.02
N ASP A 567 -16.62 -47.06 24.72
CA ASP A 567 -17.40 -46.36 23.69
C ASP A 567 -18.83 -46.98 23.68
N GLU A 568 -19.84 -46.28 24.18
CA GLU A 568 -21.23 -46.76 24.26
C GLU A 568 -22.00 -46.45 22.96
N ARG A 569 -23.34 -46.41 23.00
CA ARG A 569 -24.19 -45.98 21.86
C ARG A 569 -24.90 -44.67 22.18
N ASN A 570 -25.28 -44.52 23.44
CA ASN A 570 -25.66 -43.30 24.12
C ASN A 570 -24.88 -43.25 25.43
N GLU A 571 -24.26 -42.11 25.75
CA GLU A 571 -23.54 -41.90 27.02
C GLU A 571 -24.47 -41.36 28.12
N LEU A 572 -25.66 -40.87 27.75
CA LEU A 572 -26.57 -40.11 28.61
C LEU A 572 -27.56 -40.96 29.42
N ASP A 573 -27.59 -42.30 29.25
CA ASP A 573 -28.40 -43.21 30.08
C ASP A 573 -27.59 -43.99 31.15
N ASN A 574 -26.36 -43.55 31.41
CA ASN A 574 -25.46 -44.17 32.40
C ASN A 574 -25.70 -43.78 33.88
N GLU A 575 -26.70 -42.93 34.17
CA GLU A 575 -27.02 -42.47 35.53
C GLU A 575 -28.28 -43.11 36.13
N GLY A 576 -28.36 -43.15 37.47
CA GLY A 576 -29.60 -43.47 38.18
C GLY A 576 -29.59 -43.12 39.67
N MET A 577 -30.78 -42.93 40.24
CA MET A 577 -31.00 -42.52 41.64
C MET A 577 -31.83 -43.53 42.43
N ALA A 578 -31.69 -43.54 43.76
CA ALA A 578 -32.51 -44.38 44.65
C ALA A 578 -33.93 -43.80 44.89
N GLU A 579 -34.95 -44.68 45.02
CA GLU A 579 -36.34 -44.27 45.30
C GLU A 579 -36.58 -43.72 46.74
N ASP A 580 -35.71 -44.04 47.71
CA ASP A 580 -35.82 -43.61 49.12
C ASP A 580 -34.57 -42.80 49.53
N GLU A 581 -34.78 -41.65 50.19
CA GLU A 581 -33.73 -40.76 50.74
C GLU A 581 -32.91 -41.40 51.90
N LEU A 582 -31.65 -40.99 52.02
CA LEU A 582 -30.73 -41.30 53.12
C LEU A 582 -30.67 -40.14 54.13
N LEU A 583 -31.23 -40.33 55.33
CA LEU A 583 -31.02 -39.40 56.45
C LEU A 583 -29.62 -39.61 57.07
N VAL A 584 -28.74 -38.61 56.97
CA VAL A 584 -27.42 -38.59 57.61
C VAL A 584 -27.49 -37.89 58.98
N ASP A 585 -27.09 -38.61 60.03
CA ASP A 585 -27.03 -38.14 61.43
C ASP A 585 -28.29 -37.42 61.96
N GLN A 586 -28.28 -36.08 62.10
CA GLN A 586 -29.40 -35.25 62.58
C GLN A 586 -29.29 -33.84 61.99
N LYS A 587 -30.43 -33.28 61.54
CA LYS A 587 -30.52 -31.92 60.98
C LYS A 587 -29.87 -30.85 61.86
N ALA A 588 -29.17 -29.90 61.23
CA ALA A 588 -28.58 -28.71 61.87
C ALA A 588 -29.59 -27.84 62.63
N THR A 589 -29.12 -27.05 63.62
CA THR A 589 -30.00 -26.26 64.53
C THR A 589 -29.45 -24.90 65.01
N ALA A 590 -28.30 -24.44 64.50
CA ALA A 590 -27.84 -23.04 64.55
C ALA A 590 -26.65 -22.85 63.58
N CYS A 591 -26.43 -21.63 63.04
CA CYS A 591 -25.22 -21.29 62.30
C CYS A 591 -23.95 -21.48 63.16
N PRO A 592 -22.82 -21.97 62.61
CA PRO A 592 -21.57 -22.13 63.38
C PRO A 592 -20.95 -20.78 63.78
N ALA A 593 -20.94 -19.84 62.85
CA ALA A 593 -20.61 -18.42 62.97
C ALA A 593 -21.06 -17.73 61.66
N GLN A 594 -21.40 -16.45 61.73
CA GLN A 594 -21.41 -15.56 60.56
C GLN A 594 -19.95 -15.20 60.24
N ASP A 595 -19.48 -15.60 59.06
CA ASP A 595 -18.13 -15.34 58.51
C ASP A 595 -18.24 -15.36 56.98
N ASP A 596 -19.27 -14.67 56.51
CA ASP A 596 -19.92 -14.91 55.23
C ASP A 596 -19.11 -14.18 54.15
N GLY A 597 -18.77 -14.89 53.07
CA GLY A 597 -17.72 -14.44 52.14
C GLY A 597 -16.29 -14.44 52.73
N GLY A 598 -16.08 -14.97 53.94
CA GLY A 598 -14.81 -14.86 54.66
C GLY A 598 -14.51 -13.45 55.20
N SER A 599 -15.53 -12.61 55.31
CA SER A 599 -15.46 -11.20 55.72
C SER A 599 -15.06 -10.98 57.19
N GLY A 600 -15.16 -12.02 58.03
CA GLY A 600 -15.04 -11.93 59.49
C GLY A 600 -16.34 -11.58 60.23
N GLY A 601 -17.50 -11.60 59.55
CA GLY A 601 -18.84 -11.38 60.13
C GLY A 601 -19.97 -11.64 59.12
N ASP A 602 -21.16 -11.09 59.38
CA ASP A 602 -22.31 -11.05 58.45
C ASP A 602 -21.89 -10.44 57.09
N ALA A 603 -22.52 -10.88 55.99
CA ALA A 603 -22.58 -10.06 54.77
C ALA A 603 -23.62 -8.93 54.93
N GLY A 604 -23.91 -8.18 53.85
CA GLY A 604 -24.89 -7.10 53.90
C GLY A 604 -26.32 -7.62 54.03
N GLY A 605 -27.19 -6.84 54.67
CA GLY A 605 -28.65 -7.08 54.67
C GLY A 605 -29.41 -6.18 53.71
N ASP A 606 -28.69 -5.39 52.90
CA ASP A 606 -29.21 -4.58 51.79
C ASP A 606 -28.08 -4.17 50.82
N GLU A 607 -28.47 -3.65 49.65
CA GLU A 607 -27.64 -2.99 48.63
C GLU A 607 -26.62 -1.96 49.17
N ASN A 608 -26.86 -1.36 50.34
CA ASN A 608 -26.01 -0.31 50.93
C ASN A 608 -25.00 -0.88 51.96
N THR A 609 -25.10 -2.18 52.26
CA THR A 609 -24.27 -2.91 53.23
C THR A 609 -23.62 -4.16 52.64
N ALA A 610 -23.90 -4.49 51.38
CA ALA A 610 -23.36 -5.61 50.63
C ALA A 610 -21.83 -5.74 50.73
N TYR A 611 -21.33 -6.98 50.73
CA TYR A 611 -19.90 -7.26 50.77
C TYR A 611 -19.31 -7.32 49.36
N LEU A 612 -18.43 -6.36 49.03
CA LEU A 612 -17.74 -6.29 47.74
C LEU A 612 -16.74 -7.44 47.61
N LEU A 613 -16.96 -8.29 46.61
CA LEU A 613 -16.11 -9.46 46.30
C LEU A 613 -14.95 -9.10 45.36
N GLY A 614 -15.19 -8.20 44.39
CA GLY A 614 -14.18 -7.74 43.44
C GLY A 614 -14.77 -7.40 42.07
N GLU A 615 -13.88 -7.31 41.08
CA GLU A 615 -14.17 -7.16 39.66
C GLU A 615 -13.73 -8.43 38.93
N ASP A 616 -14.57 -8.92 38.01
CA ASP A 616 -14.36 -10.15 37.21
C ASP A 616 -13.91 -11.37 38.03
N ILE A 617 -14.61 -11.64 39.14
CA ILE A 617 -14.25 -12.73 40.07
C ILE A 617 -14.90 -14.08 39.72
N SER A 618 -14.07 -15.14 39.67
CA SER A 618 -14.52 -16.53 39.83
C SER A 618 -14.02 -17.07 41.17
N MET A 619 -14.92 -17.44 42.07
CA MET A 619 -14.60 -18.01 43.39
C MET A 619 -15.78 -18.75 44.02
N THR A 620 -15.49 -19.71 44.90
CA THR A 620 -16.49 -20.28 45.81
C THR A 620 -16.39 -19.61 47.19
N ILE A 621 -17.49 -19.06 47.68
CA ILE A 621 -17.65 -18.61 49.07
C ILE A 621 -18.61 -19.51 49.84
N THR A 622 -18.65 -19.33 51.17
CA THR A 622 -19.59 -20.00 52.08
C THR A 622 -20.25 -18.92 52.95
N GLY A 623 -21.54 -19.11 53.26
CA GLY A 623 -22.28 -18.27 54.20
C GLY A 623 -23.37 -19.05 54.94
N CYS A 624 -24.11 -18.41 55.85
CA CYS A 624 -25.11 -19.09 56.68
C CYS A 624 -26.32 -18.23 57.06
N VAL A 625 -27.47 -18.50 56.42
CA VAL A 625 -28.75 -17.83 56.68
C VAL A 625 -29.67 -18.69 57.58
N ASP A 626 -30.52 -18.03 58.38
CA ASP A 626 -31.47 -18.61 59.35
C ASP A 626 -32.71 -17.69 59.51
N GLU A 627 -33.87 -18.13 59.00
CA GLU A 627 -35.18 -17.45 59.02
C GLU A 627 -35.55 -16.75 60.37
N ASP A 628 -35.07 -17.25 61.52
CA ASP A 628 -35.36 -16.73 62.86
C ASP A 628 -34.30 -15.71 63.38
N VAL A 629 -33.17 -15.51 62.67
CA VAL A 629 -31.98 -14.75 63.14
C VAL A 629 -31.42 -13.79 62.08
N ASP A 630 -31.20 -14.29 60.87
CA ASP A 630 -30.54 -13.62 59.75
C ASP A 630 -31.11 -14.14 58.42
N THR A 631 -31.71 -13.25 57.62
CA THR A 631 -32.63 -13.66 56.55
C THR A 631 -32.08 -13.48 55.14
N GLU A 632 -31.06 -12.63 54.94
CA GLU A 632 -30.60 -12.20 53.62
C GLU A 632 -29.10 -11.85 53.67
N ASP A 633 -28.25 -12.60 52.98
CA ASP A 633 -26.83 -12.26 52.75
C ASP A 633 -26.69 -11.55 51.39
N TRP A 634 -26.08 -10.35 51.36
CA TRP A 634 -25.87 -9.54 50.14
C TRP A 634 -24.39 -9.34 49.80
N TYR A 635 -24.07 -9.52 48.52
CA TYR A 635 -22.74 -9.36 47.92
C TYR A 635 -22.76 -8.38 46.73
N GLU A 636 -21.66 -7.68 46.50
CA GLU A 636 -21.44 -6.78 45.36
C GLU A 636 -20.33 -7.33 44.48
N VAL A 637 -20.53 -7.32 43.15
CA VAL A 637 -19.54 -7.75 42.15
C VAL A 637 -19.58 -6.82 40.93
N VAL A 638 -18.42 -6.50 40.38
CA VAL A 638 -18.28 -5.74 39.13
C VAL A 638 -17.90 -6.71 38.01
N VAL A 639 -18.49 -6.52 36.82
CA VAL A 639 -18.31 -7.41 35.66
C VAL A 639 -17.96 -6.57 34.43
N SER A 640 -16.92 -6.95 33.69
CA SER A 640 -16.50 -6.26 32.47
C SER A 640 -17.54 -6.36 31.34
N PRO A 641 -17.69 -5.31 30.50
CA PRO A 641 -18.52 -5.38 29.31
C PRO A 641 -18.09 -6.50 28.35
N GLY A 642 -19.04 -7.28 27.88
CA GLY A 642 -18.83 -8.46 27.04
C GLY A 642 -18.71 -9.78 27.81
N LEU A 643 -18.57 -9.77 29.14
CA LEU A 643 -18.56 -10.98 29.97
C LEU A 643 -19.94 -11.23 30.60
N ASN A 644 -20.20 -12.50 30.96
CA ASN A 644 -21.35 -12.89 31.76
C ASN A 644 -20.95 -13.34 33.15
N LEU A 645 -21.84 -13.12 34.12
CA LEU A 645 -21.72 -13.56 35.50
C LEU A 645 -22.73 -14.69 35.73
N THR A 646 -22.24 -15.85 36.15
CA THR A 646 -23.05 -17.00 36.57
C THR A 646 -22.84 -17.24 38.06
N VAL A 647 -23.93 -17.58 38.75
CA VAL A 647 -23.95 -17.79 40.19
C VAL A 647 -24.73 -19.06 40.49
N THR A 648 -24.08 -20.03 41.14
CA THR A 648 -24.69 -21.28 41.60
C THR A 648 -24.73 -21.32 43.13
N LEU A 649 -25.92 -21.28 43.69
CA LEU A 649 -26.19 -21.53 45.10
C LEU A 649 -26.28 -23.04 45.34
N VAL A 650 -25.33 -23.56 46.10
CA VAL A 650 -25.32 -24.95 46.59
C VAL A 650 -25.95 -24.98 47.98
N ASN A 651 -27.09 -25.66 48.10
CA ASN A 651 -27.93 -25.67 49.30
C ASN A 651 -27.52 -26.78 50.30
N SER A 652 -27.63 -26.51 51.61
CA SER A 652 -27.47 -27.59 52.60
C SER A 652 -28.68 -28.53 52.65
N PRO A 653 -28.50 -29.80 53.08
CA PRO A 653 -29.59 -30.71 53.39
C PRO A 653 -30.69 -30.11 54.25
N ASP A 654 -31.93 -30.22 53.77
CA ASP A 654 -33.14 -29.66 54.37
C ASP A 654 -33.16 -28.10 54.48
N GLN A 655 -32.28 -27.36 53.80
CA GLN A 655 -32.37 -25.89 53.61
C GLN A 655 -33.41 -25.55 52.51
N ASP A 656 -33.93 -24.31 52.50
CA ASP A 656 -34.81 -23.76 51.47
C ASP A 656 -34.44 -22.27 51.38
N ALA A 657 -33.45 -21.96 50.56
CA ALA A 657 -32.92 -20.61 50.34
C ALA A 657 -32.82 -20.35 48.83
N ASP A 658 -33.26 -19.16 48.42
CA ASP A 658 -33.36 -18.70 47.04
C ASP A 658 -32.17 -17.78 46.72
N VAL A 659 -31.62 -17.82 45.50
CA VAL A 659 -30.61 -16.84 45.02
C VAL A 659 -31.17 -15.85 44.00
N TYR A 660 -30.76 -14.58 44.08
CA TYR A 660 -31.22 -13.48 43.22
C TYR A 660 -30.03 -12.70 42.63
N LEU A 661 -30.11 -12.38 41.33
CA LEU A 661 -29.26 -11.39 40.65
C LEU A 661 -30.02 -10.06 40.50
N ARG A 662 -29.37 -8.98 40.92
CA ARG A 662 -29.95 -7.65 41.09
C ARG A 662 -29.12 -6.59 40.37
N ASP A 663 -29.82 -5.61 39.81
CA ASP A 663 -29.20 -4.48 39.11
C ASP A 663 -28.54 -3.49 40.07
N SER A 664 -27.86 -2.48 39.53
CA SER A 664 -27.22 -1.41 40.30
C SER A 664 -28.19 -0.53 41.12
N ALA A 665 -29.50 -0.79 41.09
CA ALA A 665 -30.54 -0.14 41.88
C ALA A 665 -31.25 -1.11 42.86
N GLY A 666 -30.75 -2.34 43.01
CA GLY A 666 -31.26 -3.36 43.93
C GLY A 666 -32.49 -4.12 43.43
N GLU A 667 -32.99 -3.82 42.23
CA GLU A 667 -34.14 -4.51 41.64
C GLU A 667 -33.66 -5.83 41.00
N TRP A 668 -34.28 -6.95 41.38
CA TRP A 668 -33.92 -8.25 40.81
C TRP A 668 -34.43 -8.37 39.38
N PHE A 669 -33.62 -8.96 38.51
CA PHE A 669 -34.00 -9.30 37.14
C PHE A 669 -34.06 -10.82 36.93
N GLU A 670 -33.07 -11.55 37.44
CA GLU A 670 -33.01 -13.02 37.39
C GLU A 670 -32.89 -13.63 38.80
N ARG A 671 -33.40 -14.86 38.98
CA ARG A 671 -33.50 -15.52 40.28
C ARG A 671 -33.83 -17.02 40.19
N GLY A 672 -33.43 -17.73 41.22
CA GLY A 672 -33.93 -19.06 41.52
C GLY A 672 -35.44 -19.11 41.75
N TYR A 673 -35.99 -20.33 41.66
CA TYR A 673 -37.40 -20.61 41.95
C TYR A 673 -37.67 -22.11 42.22
N LEU A 674 -36.68 -22.83 42.76
CA LEU A 674 -36.71 -24.26 43.02
C LEU A 674 -36.97 -24.55 44.50
N ALA A 675 -38.24 -24.56 44.90
CA ALA A 675 -38.64 -24.81 46.28
C ALA A 675 -38.14 -26.17 46.83
N GLY A 676 -37.42 -26.13 47.95
CA GLY A 676 -36.70 -27.25 48.55
C GLY A 676 -35.18 -27.02 48.58
N SER A 677 -34.44 -28.05 48.99
CA SER A 677 -32.97 -28.02 49.10
C SER A 677 -32.28 -28.25 47.75
N ASN A 678 -32.78 -27.61 46.68
CA ASN A 678 -32.24 -27.76 45.34
C ASN A 678 -31.06 -26.79 45.16
N ASP A 679 -30.08 -27.17 44.35
CA ASP A 679 -29.05 -26.23 43.92
C ASP A 679 -29.62 -25.31 42.82
N GLU A 680 -29.29 -24.02 42.88
CA GLU A 680 -29.87 -23.00 42.01
C GLU A 680 -28.81 -22.22 41.24
N THR A 681 -28.80 -22.34 39.91
CA THR A 681 -27.93 -21.55 39.03
C THR A 681 -28.72 -20.44 38.33
N ILE A 682 -28.16 -19.23 38.33
CA ILE A 682 -28.66 -18.06 37.60
C ILE A 682 -27.51 -17.35 36.87
N SER A 683 -27.79 -16.74 35.71
CA SER A 683 -26.77 -16.01 34.94
C SER A 683 -27.29 -14.67 34.40
N THR A 684 -26.38 -13.70 34.21
CA THR A 684 -26.69 -12.51 33.40
C THR A 684 -26.97 -12.87 31.94
N ALA A 685 -26.48 -14.02 31.46
CA ALA A 685 -26.68 -14.50 30.09
C ALA A 685 -28.15 -14.80 29.74
N ASP A 686 -28.98 -15.11 30.75
CA ASP A 686 -30.38 -15.50 30.56
C ASP A 686 -31.32 -14.30 30.30
N ASP A 687 -30.97 -13.09 30.76
CA ASP A 687 -31.70 -11.86 30.44
C ASP A 687 -31.02 -11.09 29.30
N ALA A 688 -31.72 -10.97 28.16
CA ALA A 688 -31.26 -10.26 26.96
C ALA A 688 -31.02 -8.73 27.15
N THR A 689 -31.26 -8.19 28.34
CA THR A 689 -30.93 -6.81 28.76
C THR A 689 -29.55 -6.74 29.44
N TYR A 690 -29.11 -7.82 30.08
CA TYR A 690 -27.90 -7.87 30.92
C TYR A 690 -26.81 -8.80 30.39
N ALA A 691 -27.14 -9.72 29.46
CA ALA A 691 -26.19 -10.62 28.81
C ALA A 691 -25.06 -9.84 28.13
N GLY A 692 -23.82 -10.03 28.59
CA GLY A 692 -22.64 -9.31 28.11
C GLY A 692 -22.66 -7.78 28.34
N ALA A 693 -23.56 -7.25 29.17
CA ALA A 693 -23.71 -5.79 29.35
C ALA A 693 -22.59 -5.17 30.20
N GLY A 694 -22.13 -5.90 31.22
CA GLY A 694 -21.18 -5.41 32.22
C GLY A 694 -21.77 -4.37 33.19
N GLY A 695 -21.02 -4.08 34.26
CA GLY A 695 -21.39 -3.14 35.31
C GLY A 695 -21.38 -3.77 36.71
N THR A 696 -21.93 -3.04 37.68
CA THR A 696 -22.10 -3.52 39.07
C THR A 696 -23.40 -4.31 39.20
N TYR A 697 -23.28 -5.55 39.67
CA TYR A 697 -24.39 -6.43 40.01
C TYR A 697 -24.36 -6.75 41.51
N PHE A 698 -25.53 -6.99 42.08
CA PHE A 698 -25.64 -7.50 43.45
C PHE A 698 -26.20 -8.92 43.43
N ILE A 699 -25.67 -9.76 44.31
CA ILE A 699 -26.19 -11.11 44.56
C ILE A 699 -26.82 -11.09 45.96
N SER A 700 -28.07 -11.54 46.11
CA SER A 700 -28.65 -11.81 47.43
C SER A 700 -29.07 -13.28 47.58
N VAL A 701 -28.76 -13.87 48.73
CA VAL A 701 -29.19 -15.21 49.14
C VAL A 701 -30.21 -15.04 50.25
N GLU A 702 -31.45 -15.47 50.02
CA GLU A 702 -32.59 -15.18 50.91
C GLU A 702 -33.16 -16.48 51.51
N ALA A 703 -33.31 -16.55 52.84
CA ALA A 703 -33.84 -17.74 53.51
C ALA A 703 -35.37 -17.80 53.51
N TYR A 704 -35.93 -18.85 52.90
CA TYR A 704 -37.38 -19.06 52.77
C TYR A 704 -37.96 -20.03 53.79
N LEU A 705 -37.26 -21.14 54.08
CA LEU A 705 -37.54 -22.01 55.23
C LEU A 705 -36.24 -22.60 55.79
N SER A 706 -36.11 -22.60 57.12
CA SER A 706 -34.97 -23.18 57.85
C SER A 706 -33.65 -22.42 57.75
N LEU A 707 -32.85 -22.61 58.79
CA LEU A 707 -31.39 -22.54 58.79
C LEU A 707 -30.76 -23.44 57.72
N GLY A 708 -29.67 -22.95 57.10
CA GLY A 708 -28.65 -23.78 56.45
C GLY A 708 -27.35 -23.02 56.13
N VAL A 709 -26.25 -23.76 55.94
CA VAL A 709 -24.97 -23.20 55.46
C VAL A 709 -24.92 -23.42 53.96
N TYR A 710 -24.98 -22.36 53.17
CA TYR A 710 -24.86 -22.47 51.71
C TYR A 710 -23.41 -22.33 51.26
N SER A 711 -23.10 -22.85 50.07
CA SER A 711 -21.92 -22.41 49.32
C SER A 711 -22.39 -21.68 48.07
N LEU A 712 -21.74 -20.59 47.73
CA LEU A 712 -22.06 -19.80 46.55
C LEU A 712 -20.86 -19.87 45.61
N VAL A 713 -21.02 -20.59 44.51
CA VAL A 713 -20.05 -20.62 43.42
C VAL A 713 -20.38 -19.44 42.51
N ILE A 714 -19.43 -18.54 42.34
CA ILE A 714 -19.54 -17.37 41.48
C ILE A 714 -18.52 -17.55 40.37
N GLU A 715 -18.95 -17.40 39.12
CA GLU A 715 -18.11 -17.59 37.93
C GLU A 715 -18.34 -16.44 36.95
N THR A 716 -17.28 -15.69 36.65
CA THR A 716 -17.28 -14.75 35.53
C THR A 716 -16.70 -15.44 34.30
N GLU A 717 -17.36 -15.26 33.15
CA GLU A 717 -17.03 -15.91 31.89
C GLU A 717 -15.55 -15.70 31.51
N GLY A 718 -14.77 -16.78 31.55
CA GLY A 718 -13.34 -16.79 31.20
C GLY A 718 -12.34 -16.77 32.36
N VAL A 719 -12.79 -16.67 33.62
CA VAL A 719 -11.90 -16.53 34.79
C VAL A 719 -11.75 -17.84 35.58
N ASP A 720 -10.51 -18.28 35.85
CA ASP A 720 -10.18 -19.54 36.54
C ASP A 720 -10.27 -19.41 38.09
N PRO A 721 -11.15 -20.17 38.78
CA PRO A 721 -11.30 -20.13 40.23
C PRO A 721 -10.12 -20.71 41.04
N ASN A 722 -9.11 -21.31 40.38
CA ASN A 722 -7.87 -21.79 41.01
C ASN A 722 -6.68 -20.83 40.79
N SER A 723 -6.90 -19.68 40.13
CA SER A 723 -5.86 -18.67 39.90
C SER A 723 -5.35 -18.04 41.21
N PHE A 724 -4.12 -17.51 41.18
CA PHE A 724 -3.53 -16.82 42.33
C PHE A 724 -4.13 -15.40 42.43
N ASN A 725 -4.73 -15.10 43.58
CA ASN A 725 -5.38 -13.84 43.87
C ASN A 725 -4.62 -13.10 44.99
N CYS A 726 -4.38 -11.81 44.81
CA CYS A 726 -3.65 -10.94 45.73
C CYS A 726 -4.51 -10.46 46.93
N GLY A 727 -5.83 -10.60 46.86
CA GLY A 727 -6.77 -10.06 47.84
C GLY A 727 -6.92 -8.55 47.68
N GLN A 728 -6.70 -7.78 48.75
CA GLN A 728 -6.69 -6.32 48.64
C GLN A 728 -5.33 -5.81 48.12
N GLN A 729 -5.31 -5.42 46.85
CA GLN A 729 -4.17 -4.77 46.17
C GLN A 729 -3.65 -3.53 46.91
N ASN A 730 -2.32 -3.37 46.96
CA ASN A 730 -1.63 -2.47 47.89
C ASN A 730 -0.15 -2.25 47.53
N ASP A 731 0.10 -1.88 46.30
CA ASP A 731 1.42 -2.00 45.69
C ASP A 731 2.36 -0.89 46.17
N LEU A 732 3.64 -1.23 46.33
CA LEU A 732 4.65 -0.45 47.08
C LEU A 732 4.22 -0.04 48.51
N GLY A 733 3.12 -0.58 49.05
CA GLY A 733 2.52 -0.22 50.33
C GLY A 733 1.77 1.12 50.36
N ILE A 734 1.25 1.62 49.22
CA ILE A 734 0.55 2.91 49.13
C ILE A 734 -0.96 2.85 49.44
N GLY A 735 -1.53 1.66 49.63
CA GLY A 735 -2.91 1.44 50.09
C GLY A 735 -3.94 1.20 48.99
N GLN A 736 -3.49 0.93 47.76
CA GLN A 736 -4.29 0.73 46.56
C GLN A 736 -3.48 -0.02 45.49
N ASP A 737 -4.19 -0.58 44.51
CA ASP A 737 -3.73 -1.07 43.21
C ASP A 737 -3.06 0.03 42.35
N ALA A 738 -2.16 -0.33 41.42
CA ALA A 738 -1.45 0.60 40.53
C ALA A 738 -1.82 0.44 39.04
N PRO A 739 -3.09 0.72 38.66
CA PRO A 739 -3.75 0.14 37.48
C PRO A 739 -3.15 0.51 36.12
N ALA A 740 -3.29 -0.44 35.18
CA ALA A 740 -2.89 -0.44 33.77
C ALA A 740 -3.30 0.77 32.89
N GLY A 741 -4.06 1.73 33.43
CA GLY A 741 -4.42 2.98 32.77
C GLY A 741 -3.37 4.08 32.93
N ASN A 742 -3.68 5.13 33.70
CA ASN A 742 -2.75 6.23 33.98
C ASN A 742 -1.67 5.88 35.03
N GLY A 743 -1.76 4.71 35.66
CA GLY A 743 -0.91 4.31 36.78
C GLY A 743 -0.98 5.24 38.01
N ILE A 744 -0.04 5.04 38.92
CA ILE A 744 0.14 5.90 40.10
C ILE A 744 1.25 6.91 39.86
N ASN A 745 0.94 8.19 40.07
CA ASN A 745 1.94 9.25 40.03
C ASN A 745 2.70 9.35 41.38
N LEU A 746 3.98 8.98 41.37
CA LEU A 746 4.89 9.00 42.53
C LEU A 746 5.46 10.40 42.83
N GLY A 747 5.15 11.40 42.00
CA GLY A 747 5.57 12.79 42.17
C GLY A 747 6.90 13.14 41.49
N GLN A 748 7.59 14.15 42.03
CA GLN A 748 8.83 14.70 41.48
C GLN A 748 10.05 14.17 42.24
N ASN A 749 11.07 13.75 41.51
CA ASN A 749 12.35 13.21 41.97
C ASN A 749 12.18 12.16 43.10
N PRO A 750 11.36 11.10 42.91
CA PRO A 750 10.97 10.19 43.97
C PRO A 750 12.14 9.31 44.44
N SER A 751 12.12 8.99 45.74
CA SER A 751 12.91 7.90 46.33
C SER A 751 11.98 6.99 47.10
N VAL A 752 11.66 5.83 46.50
CA VAL A 752 10.62 4.90 46.94
C VAL A 752 10.99 3.46 46.61
N GLY A 753 10.37 2.50 47.29
CA GLY A 753 10.42 1.10 46.92
C GLY A 753 9.61 0.22 47.87
N GLY A 754 9.15 -0.91 47.35
CA GLY A 754 8.26 -1.83 48.03
C GLY A 754 7.87 -3.03 47.14
N GLU A 755 7.00 -3.87 47.69
CA GLU A 755 6.47 -5.10 47.07
C GLU A 755 5.14 -4.78 46.36
N GLY A 756 4.85 -5.45 45.24
CA GLY A 756 3.59 -5.38 44.50
C GLY A 756 3.16 -6.75 43.97
N CYS A 757 1.91 -6.89 43.51
CA CYS A 757 1.25 -8.19 43.33
C CYS A 757 0.35 -8.28 42.08
N PHE A 758 0.68 -9.21 41.17
CA PHE A 758 -0.16 -9.56 40.01
C PHE A 758 -1.08 -10.72 40.30
N SER A 759 -2.30 -10.68 39.76
CA SER A 759 -3.36 -11.66 39.97
C SER A 759 -3.80 -12.34 38.67
N GLY A 760 -4.99 -12.95 38.62
CA GLY A 760 -5.60 -13.43 37.36
C GLY A 760 -6.37 -12.34 36.59
N ALA A 761 -6.64 -11.19 37.23
CA ALA A 761 -7.35 -10.05 36.66
C ALA A 761 -6.46 -8.77 36.58
N ASP A 762 -5.26 -8.83 37.15
CA ASP A 762 -4.24 -7.79 37.06
C ASP A 762 -2.94 -8.39 36.51
N ASP A 763 -2.60 -7.95 35.30
CA ASP A 763 -1.39 -8.31 34.55
C ASP A 763 -0.42 -7.11 34.38
N ILE A 764 -0.81 -5.86 34.72
CA ILE A 764 -0.03 -4.66 34.33
C ILE A 764 -0.10 -3.53 35.38
N ASP A 765 1.01 -3.33 36.08
CA ASP A 765 1.22 -2.26 37.07
C ASP A 765 1.95 -1.06 36.43
N ILE A 766 1.45 0.15 36.66
CA ILE A 766 1.99 1.38 36.06
C ILE A 766 2.33 2.45 37.12
N TYR A 767 3.55 2.98 37.04
CA TYR A 767 4.07 4.04 37.91
C TYR A 767 4.63 5.20 37.09
N ALA A 768 4.06 6.39 37.25
CA ALA A 768 4.51 7.62 36.61
C ALA A 768 5.31 8.50 37.58
N PHE A 769 6.40 9.14 37.13
CA PHE A 769 7.11 10.14 37.92
C PHE A 769 7.85 11.18 37.07
N SER A 770 8.07 12.36 37.62
CA SER A 770 8.85 13.43 36.99
C SER A 770 10.27 13.48 37.53
N MET A 771 11.25 13.58 36.65
CA MET A 771 12.60 14.07 37.00
C MET A 771 12.73 15.55 36.64
N ASN A 772 13.36 16.34 37.50
CA ASN A 772 13.62 17.77 37.30
C ASN A 772 14.88 18.25 38.04
N GLU A 773 15.15 19.56 38.01
CA GLU A 773 16.33 20.22 38.62
C GLU A 773 17.68 19.58 38.24
N ASN A 774 17.70 18.94 37.06
CA ASN A 774 18.83 18.21 36.47
C ASN A 774 19.34 17.04 37.30
N GLU A 775 18.51 16.51 38.20
CA GLU A 775 18.78 15.27 38.93
C GLU A 775 18.66 14.03 38.02
N ASN A 776 19.16 12.91 38.53
CA ASN A 776 19.29 11.62 37.90
C ASN A 776 18.57 10.56 38.76
N PHE A 777 18.42 9.32 38.28
CA PHE A 777 17.92 8.22 39.12
C PHE A 777 18.49 6.85 38.71
N ASP A 778 18.43 5.92 39.67
CA ASP A 778 18.63 4.48 39.51
C ASP A 778 17.28 3.76 39.68
N LEU A 779 16.97 2.83 38.75
CA LEU A 779 15.77 1.96 38.76
C LEU A 779 16.19 0.51 39.01
N ILE A 780 15.58 -0.13 40.01
CA ILE A 780 15.88 -1.50 40.45
C ILE A 780 14.59 -2.31 40.53
N PHE A 781 14.60 -3.53 40.01
CA PHE A 781 13.45 -4.45 40.02
C PHE A 781 13.93 -5.89 40.27
N ASP A 782 13.26 -6.58 41.20
CA ASP A 782 13.54 -7.97 41.60
C ASP A 782 12.23 -8.76 41.75
N ALA A 783 12.13 -9.94 41.14
CA ALA A 783 11.01 -10.89 41.32
C ALA A 783 11.53 -12.35 41.36
N ASP A 784 10.65 -13.36 41.33
CA ASP A 784 11.10 -14.75 41.16
C ASP A 784 11.48 -15.02 39.68
N THR A 785 12.67 -15.59 39.46
CA THR A 785 13.23 -15.92 38.13
C THR A 785 12.49 -17.05 37.40
N SER A 786 11.45 -17.63 38.00
CA SER A 786 10.57 -18.63 37.37
C SER A 786 9.26 -18.05 36.84
N LEU A 787 8.90 -16.81 37.21
CA LEU A 787 7.76 -16.08 36.65
C LEU A 787 8.20 -15.36 35.35
N PRO A 788 7.30 -15.09 34.39
CA PRO A 788 7.65 -14.46 33.10
C PRO A 788 7.73 -12.93 33.15
N PHE A 789 7.67 -12.31 34.34
CA PHE A 789 7.55 -10.87 34.54
C PHE A 789 8.61 -10.07 33.78
N THR A 790 8.17 -8.95 33.20
CA THR A 790 9.05 -7.96 32.59
C THR A 790 8.82 -6.58 33.21
N VAL A 791 9.86 -5.76 33.23
CA VAL A 791 9.76 -4.35 33.62
C VAL A 791 10.26 -3.50 32.46
N THR A 792 9.49 -2.48 32.13
CA THR A 792 9.72 -1.58 31.01
C THR A 792 9.63 -0.15 31.51
N ILE A 793 10.67 0.66 31.30
CA ILE A 793 10.60 2.10 31.52
C ILE A 793 10.48 2.82 30.17
N GLN A 794 9.45 3.66 30.07
CA GLN A 794 9.17 4.56 28.96
C GLN A 794 9.36 6.02 29.39
N ASP A 795 9.47 6.92 28.42
CA ASP A 795 9.38 8.36 28.65
C ASP A 795 7.98 8.93 28.36
N ALA A 796 7.80 10.22 28.65
CA ALA A 796 6.57 10.99 28.43
C ALA A 796 5.97 10.92 26.99
N GLY A 797 6.70 10.41 26.00
CA GLY A 797 6.21 10.17 24.64
C GLY A 797 5.89 8.71 24.33
N GLY A 798 5.89 7.82 25.32
CA GLY A 798 5.72 6.36 25.16
C GLY A 798 6.97 5.64 24.63
N ASN A 799 8.12 6.33 24.51
CA ASN A 799 9.32 5.73 23.93
C ASN A 799 10.02 4.84 24.95
N LEU A 800 10.35 3.61 24.55
CA LEU A 800 11.13 2.67 25.35
C LEU A 800 12.51 3.26 25.71
N VAL A 801 12.77 3.42 27.01
CA VAL A 801 14.04 3.88 27.58
C VAL A 801 14.94 2.69 27.91
N ALA A 802 14.38 1.68 28.60
CA ALA A 802 15.03 0.42 28.93
C ALA A 802 13.98 -0.63 29.34
N SER A 803 14.35 -1.90 29.32
CA SER A 803 13.56 -2.99 29.92
C SER A 803 14.45 -4.10 30.47
N ALA A 804 13.89 -4.92 31.36
CA ALA A 804 14.51 -6.13 31.87
C ALA A 804 13.50 -7.30 31.87
N ASP A 805 14.00 -8.49 31.54
CA ASP A 805 13.25 -9.75 31.53
C ASP A 805 13.46 -10.56 32.82
N ASN A 806 12.79 -11.71 32.91
CA ASN A 806 12.87 -12.64 34.04
C ASN A 806 14.25 -13.29 34.31
N THR A 807 15.24 -13.01 33.47
CA THR A 807 16.65 -13.40 33.66
C THR A 807 17.56 -12.23 34.02
N SER A 808 17.05 -11.00 33.99
CA SER A 808 17.81 -9.74 33.98
C SER A 808 17.52 -8.82 35.17
N TYR A 809 16.89 -9.33 36.24
CA TYR A 809 16.58 -8.59 37.48
C TYR A 809 17.81 -7.94 38.15
N GLY A 810 17.55 -6.88 38.89
CA GLY A 810 18.54 -6.00 39.53
C GLY A 810 18.42 -4.57 39.02
N MET A 811 19.57 -3.94 38.68
CA MET A 811 19.61 -2.59 38.08
C MET A 811 19.04 -2.62 36.66
N VAL A 812 17.82 -2.11 36.47
CA VAL A 812 17.14 -2.03 35.17
C VAL A 812 17.68 -0.86 34.36
N PHE A 813 17.80 0.31 35.00
CA PHE A 813 18.20 1.54 34.33
C PHE A 813 18.89 2.51 35.31
N GLN A 814 19.75 3.37 34.77
CA GLN A 814 20.34 4.52 35.46
C GLN A 814 20.45 5.65 34.44
N THR A 815 20.06 6.89 34.78
CA THR A 815 20.17 8.01 33.81
C THR A 815 21.60 8.50 33.63
N LEU A 816 22.42 8.42 34.68
CA LEU A 816 23.79 8.95 34.69
C LEU A 816 24.70 8.14 33.73
N GLY A 817 25.36 8.85 32.81
CA GLY A 817 26.18 8.29 31.74
C GLY A 817 25.38 7.86 30.50
N THR A 818 24.11 8.26 30.39
CA THR A 818 23.23 7.94 29.25
C THR A 818 22.70 9.21 28.58
N ALA A 819 22.00 9.09 27.45
CA ALA A 819 21.31 10.21 26.80
C ALA A 819 20.28 10.91 27.71
N TYR A 820 19.78 10.24 28.75
CA TYR A 820 18.74 10.72 29.67
C TYR A 820 19.32 11.49 30.88
N GLU A 821 20.63 11.68 30.94
CA GLU A 821 21.33 12.35 32.05
C GLU A 821 20.84 13.78 32.29
N GLY A 822 20.34 14.06 33.50
CA GLY A 822 19.93 15.39 33.93
C GLY A 822 18.82 16.05 33.10
N GLN A 823 18.04 15.28 32.34
CA GLN A 823 16.86 15.79 31.62
C GLN A 823 15.69 16.03 32.58
N THR A 824 15.02 17.19 32.45
CA THR A 824 13.67 17.35 33.02
C THR A 824 12.69 16.57 32.13
N LYS A 825 12.21 15.42 32.60
CA LYS A 825 11.36 14.52 31.84
C LYS A 825 10.48 13.68 32.75
N ASP A 826 9.26 13.40 32.30
CA ASP A 826 8.39 12.41 32.93
C ASP A 826 8.72 11.01 32.39
N TYR A 827 8.65 10.03 33.28
CA TYR A 827 8.92 8.61 33.02
C TYR A 827 7.75 7.77 33.51
N THR A 828 7.46 6.70 32.78
CA THR A 828 6.45 5.71 33.12
C THR A 828 7.11 4.35 33.21
N VAL A 829 7.11 3.74 34.39
CA VAL A 829 7.51 2.34 34.59
C VAL A 829 6.25 1.50 34.47
N ILE A 830 6.25 0.58 33.51
CA ILE A 830 5.23 -0.44 33.28
C ILE A 830 5.86 -1.77 33.68
N ILE A 831 5.18 -2.52 34.53
CA ILE A 831 5.56 -3.89 34.90
C ILE A 831 4.47 -4.79 34.35
N ASP A 832 4.85 -5.78 33.55
CA ASP A 832 3.96 -6.66 32.79
C ASP A 832 4.19 -8.09 33.28
N ALA A 833 3.13 -8.69 33.82
CA ALA A 833 3.12 -10.02 34.41
C ALA A 833 3.10 -11.14 33.37
N ALA A 834 2.75 -10.81 32.11
CA ALA A 834 2.68 -11.68 30.95
C ALA A 834 1.76 -12.92 31.11
N GLY A 835 0.58 -12.75 31.70
CA GLY A 835 -0.42 -13.80 31.90
C GLY A 835 -0.04 -14.78 33.02
N ALA A 836 0.63 -14.28 34.05
CA ALA A 836 1.09 -15.06 35.19
C ALA A 836 1.08 -14.22 36.46
N SER A 837 0.69 -14.83 37.57
CA SER A 837 0.39 -14.11 38.81
C SER A 837 1.46 -14.34 39.88
N GLY A 838 1.71 -13.35 40.75
CA GLY A 838 2.75 -13.43 41.79
C GLY A 838 3.29 -12.07 42.26
N LEU A 839 4.29 -12.11 43.14
CA LEU A 839 4.88 -10.92 43.78
C LEU A 839 6.17 -10.44 43.11
N TYR A 840 6.35 -9.12 43.05
CA TYR A 840 7.60 -8.46 42.66
C TYR A 840 8.00 -7.37 43.68
N ASN A 841 9.22 -6.83 43.56
CA ASN A 841 9.72 -5.71 44.37
C ASN A 841 10.44 -4.66 43.49
N LEU A 842 10.03 -3.40 43.61
CA LEU A 842 10.52 -2.26 42.82
C LEU A 842 11.22 -1.22 43.71
N SER A 843 12.22 -0.52 43.19
CA SER A 843 12.76 0.69 43.82
C SER A 843 13.29 1.72 42.81
N ILE A 844 12.97 2.99 43.06
CA ILE A 844 13.43 4.17 42.31
C ILE A 844 14.21 5.06 43.28
N ASN A 845 15.42 5.49 42.90
CA ASN A 845 16.33 6.22 43.79
C ASN A 845 16.99 7.42 43.09
N THR A 846 16.74 8.64 43.60
CA THR A 846 17.33 9.89 43.09
C THR A 846 18.84 9.98 43.29
N VAL A 847 19.54 10.50 42.28
CA VAL A 847 20.98 10.74 42.20
C VAL A 847 21.20 12.20 41.74
N GLY A 848 22.27 12.86 42.17
CA GLY A 848 22.52 14.28 41.83
C GLY A 848 22.91 14.54 40.37
N ALA A 849 22.92 15.83 39.99
CA ALA A 849 23.40 16.32 38.70
C ALA A 849 24.92 16.07 38.47
N ALA A 850 25.33 16.01 37.20
CA ALA A 850 26.73 15.87 36.78
C ALA A 850 27.47 17.23 36.64
N PRO A 851 28.81 17.28 36.71
CA PRO A 851 29.61 18.48 36.40
C PRO A 851 29.48 18.93 34.94
N ALA A 852 29.79 20.21 34.68
CA ALA A 852 29.78 20.81 33.35
C ALA A 852 30.95 20.33 32.48
N ASP A 853 30.74 20.30 31.16
CA ASP A 853 31.69 19.86 30.12
C ASP A 853 31.23 20.47 28.78
N VAL A 854 32.05 21.31 28.13
CA VAL A 854 31.80 21.91 26.81
C VAL A 854 32.91 21.57 25.82
N ALA A 855 32.62 21.65 24.52
CA ALA A 855 33.59 21.38 23.46
C ALA A 855 33.27 22.15 22.17
N VAL A 856 34.23 22.19 21.25
CA VAL A 856 33.99 22.57 19.85
C VAL A 856 33.41 21.35 19.11
N SER A 857 32.15 21.46 18.67
CA SER A 857 31.44 20.48 17.83
C SER A 857 31.99 20.49 16.40
N SER A 858 32.07 21.69 15.81
CA SER A 858 32.47 21.90 14.43
C SER A 858 33.23 23.22 14.25
N LEU A 859 34.13 23.25 13.28
CA LEU A 859 34.86 24.44 12.83
C LEU A 859 35.07 24.35 11.31
N VAL A 860 34.32 25.15 10.55
CA VAL A 860 34.43 25.22 9.10
C VAL A 860 35.32 26.40 8.74
N CYS A 861 36.58 26.12 8.40
CA CYS A 861 37.49 27.12 7.84
C CYS A 861 37.03 27.55 6.43
N PRO A 862 37.51 28.69 5.91
CA PRO A 862 37.23 29.12 4.54
C PRO A 862 37.55 28.06 3.49
N SER A 863 36.87 28.13 2.34
CA SER A 863 37.29 27.40 1.13
C SER A 863 38.58 28.00 0.53
N ASP A 864 39.11 27.37 -0.50
CA ASP A 864 40.07 28.00 -1.40
C ASP A 864 39.45 29.29 -1.99
N HIS A 865 40.20 30.40 -2.01
CA HIS A 865 39.70 31.73 -2.38
C HIS A 865 40.85 32.71 -2.72
N THR A 866 40.50 33.92 -3.17
CA THR A 866 41.47 34.96 -3.58
C THR A 866 41.73 35.98 -2.47
N SER A 867 42.97 36.45 -2.32
CA SER A 867 43.36 37.45 -1.32
C SER A 867 42.56 38.75 -1.45
N GLY A 868 41.97 39.25 -0.37
CA GLY A 868 41.11 40.43 -0.39
C GLY A 868 39.62 40.10 -0.44
N GLU A 869 39.25 38.83 -0.71
CA GLU A 869 37.87 38.36 -0.63
C GLU A 869 37.41 38.24 0.84
N GLU A 870 36.11 38.47 1.04
CA GLU A 870 35.45 38.34 2.33
C GLU A 870 34.94 36.91 2.51
N VAL A 871 35.61 36.14 3.37
CA VAL A 871 35.29 34.73 3.61
C VAL A 871 34.59 34.52 4.94
N GLN A 872 33.58 33.66 4.95
CA GLN A 872 32.86 33.28 6.17
C GLN A 872 33.61 32.15 6.88
N ILE A 873 33.73 32.25 8.21
CA ILE A 873 34.11 31.14 9.08
C ILE A 873 32.92 30.87 9.98
N SER A 874 32.51 29.61 10.09
CA SER A 874 31.49 29.20 11.05
C SER A 874 32.04 28.16 12.03
N TRP A 875 31.53 28.20 13.25
CA TRP A 875 31.84 27.22 14.28
C TRP A 875 30.59 26.88 15.08
N GLU A 876 30.66 25.75 15.77
CA GLU A 876 29.61 25.30 16.65
C GLU A 876 30.19 24.80 17.97
N LEU A 877 29.72 25.35 19.09
CA LEU A 877 30.03 24.86 20.43
C LEU A 877 28.90 24.00 20.99
N VAL A 878 29.28 22.88 21.60
CA VAL A 878 28.37 21.91 22.25
C VAL A 878 28.64 21.87 23.75
N SER A 879 27.59 21.85 24.58
CA SER A 879 27.71 21.39 25.96
C SER A 879 27.61 19.89 25.92
N LEU A 880 28.65 19.15 26.30
CA LEU A 880 28.60 17.70 26.34
C LEU A 880 27.77 17.24 27.55
N ARG A 881 27.99 17.83 28.73
CA ARG A 881 27.37 17.42 30.01
C ARG A 881 27.18 18.59 30.99
N GLY A 882 26.28 18.39 31.95
CA GLY A 882 26.12 19.19 33.18
C GLY A 882 25.59 20.63 33.05
N PRO A 883 25.18 21.26 34.17
CA PRO A 883 24.67 22.63 34.17
C PRO A 883 25.80 23.66 34.27
N ALA A 884 26.05 24.40 33.18
CA ALA A 884 27.00 25.52 33.19
C ALA A 884 26.44 26.82 33.82
N ASN A 885 25.18 26.81 34.28
CA ASN A 885 24.55 27.89 35.06
C ASN A 885 24.55 29.31 34.42
N GLY A 886 24.72 29.42 33.10
CA GLY A 886 24.81 30.71 32.41
C GLY A 886 26.19 31.39 32.50
N ALA A 887 27.26 30.62 32.68
CA ALA A 887 28.64 31.10 32.55
C ALA A 887 28.89 31.76 31.18
N THR A 888 29.86 32.68 31.12
CA THR A 888 30.25 33.36 29.86
C THR A 888 31.72 33.08 29.60
N ILE A 889 32.00 32.33 28.53
CA ILE A 889 33.35 31.88 28.15
C ILE A 889 33.90 32.74 27.01
N THR A 890 35.23 32.88 26.92
CA THR A 890 35.90 33.69 25.89
C THR A 890 36.47 32.80 24.78
N LEU A 891 36.25 33.21 23.51
CA LEU A 891 36.67 32.50 22.31
C LEU A 891 37.74 33.30 21.53
N HIS A 892 38.73 32.60 20.96
CA HIS A 892 39.64 33.13 19.94
C HIS A 892 39.61 32.27 18.68
N LEU A 893 39.49 32.92 17.52
CA LEU A 893 39.71 32.31 16.20
C LEU A 893 40.99 32.89 15.58
N ASP A 894 41.95 32.02 15.27
CA ASP A 894 43.30 32.37 14.81
C ASP A 894 43.58 31.77 13.42
N LEU A 895 44.19 32.56 12.54
CA LEU A 895 44.69 32.12 11.23
C LEU A 895 46.13 31.59 11.38
N LEU A 896 46.39 30.36 10.94
CA LEU A 896 47.69 29.70 11.03
C LEU A 896 48.31 29.42 9.66
N ASP A 897 49.62 29.58 9.54
CA ASP A 897 50.40 29.17 8.36
C ASP A 897 50.69 27.65 8.32
N GLU A 898 51.30 27.18 7.22
CA GLU A 898 51.78 25.79 7.05
C GLU A 898 52.72 25.30 8.18
N SER A 899 53.30 26.20 8.98
CA SER A 899 54.14 25.85 10.14
C SER A 899 53.36 25.73 11.46
N GLY A 900 52.06 26.04 11.45
CA GLY A 900 51.22 26.14 12.65
C GLY A 900 51.46 27.43 13.46
N SER A 901 52.06 28.45 12.85
CA SER A 901 52.30 29.75 13.49
C SER A 901 51.11 30.69 13.26
N GLU A 902 50.70 31.41 14.30
CA GLU A 902 49.65 32.42 14.26
C GLU A 902 50.08 33.61 13.39
N VAL A 903 49.37 33.80 12.27
CA VAL A 903 49.61 34.85 11.26
C VAL A 903 48.81 36.11 11.61
N ASP A 904 47.53 35.92 11.93
CA ASP A 904 46.63 36.98 12.39
C ASP A 904 45.51 36.40 13.28
N ARG A 905 44.84 37.26 14.05
CA ARG A 905 43.65 36.90 14.83
C ARG A 905 42.39 37.33 14.08
N MET A 906 41.66 36.35 13.58
CA MET A 906 40.45 36.55 12.79
C MET A 906 39.32 37.11 13.66
N VAL A 907 39.07 36.51 14.83
CA VAL A 907 37.95 36.86 15.72
C VAL A 907 38.33 36.79 17.20
N THR A 908 37.69 37.61 18.02
CA THR A 908 37.64 37.47 19.48
C THR A 908 36.22 37.77 19.95
N THR A 909 35.55 36.77 20.51
CA THR A 909 34.13 36.85 20.92
C THR A 909 33.91 36.11 22.24
N SER A 910 32.66 36.06 22.73
CA SER A 910 32.30 35.41 23.98
C SER A 910 30.92 34.76 23.88
N ALA A 911 30.82 33.48 24.25
CA ALA A 911 29.57 32.73 24.26
C ALA A 911 29.01 32.60 25.69
N ILE A 912 27.69 32.53 25.82
CA ILE A 912 27.02 32.24 27.10
C ILE A 912 26.59 30.78 27.09
N VAL A 913 27.17 29.97 27.98
CA VAL A 913 26.86 28.55 28.12
C VAL A 913 25.49 28.42 28.79
N SER A 914 24.47 28.27 27.95
CA SER A 914 23.05 28.45 28.29
C SER A 914 22.21 27.18 28.21
N THR A 915 22.79 26.09 27.71
CA THR A 915 22.19 24.74 27.63
C THR A 915 22.92 23.75 28.56
N GLN A 916 22.41 22.52 28.63
CA GLN A 916 23.01 21.41 29.38
C GLN A 916 22.81 20.10 28.61
N GLY A 917 23.85 19.25 28.59
CA GLY A 917 23.84 18.00 27.82
C GLY A 917 23.96 18.29 26.32
N ASN A 918 24.29 17.26 25.53
CA ASN A 918 24.76 17.30 24.13
C ASN A 918 23.90 18.14 23.15
N LEU A 919 23.96 19.46 23.31
CA LEU A 919 23.17 20.50 22.68
C LEU A 919 24.08 21.67 22.37
N THR A 920 23.90 22.26 21.19
CA THR A 920 24.78 23.30 20.70
C THR A 920 24.28 24.69 21.13
N PHE A 921 25.19 25.50 21.70
CA PHE A 921 24.87 26.77 22.38
C PHE A 921 25.65 27.96 21.84
N GLY A 922 26.65 27.71 21.00
CA GLY A 922 27.51 28.70 20.38
C GLY A 922 27.74 28.36 18.92
N ALA A 923 26.66 28.22 18.15
CA ALA A 923 26.70 28.24 16.69
C ALA A 923 26.72 29.69 16.24
N ASP A 924 27.80 30.11 15.59
CA ASP A 924 28.01 31.50 15.15
C ASP A 924 28.92 31.53 13.91
N SER A 925 28.91 32.65 13.18
CA SER A 925 29.76 32.83 12.00
C SER A 925 30.14 34.28 11.78
N GLU A 926 31.43 34.54 11.61
CA GLU A 926 31.96 35.88 11.33
C GLU A 926 32.55 35.90 9.90
N PHE A 927 32.44 37.04 9.23
CA PHE A 927 33.12 37.31 7.98
C PHE A 927 34.50 37.92 8.24
N TYR A 928 35.53 37.37 7.58
CA TYR A 928 36.90 37.85 7.64
C TYR A 928 37.37 38.15 6.22
N SER A 929 37.61 39.43 5.91
CA SER A 929 38.31 39.82 4.69
C SER A 929 39.79 39.42 4.84
N THR A 930 40.28 38.52 4.00
CA THR A 930 41.73 38.22 4.02
C THR A 930 42.51 39.44 3.53
N PRO A 931 43.65 39.80 4.17
CA PRO A 931 44.42 40.96 3.71
C PRO A 931 44.91 40.80 2.26
N ASP A 932 44.78 41.85 1.45
CA ASP A 932 45.21 41.88 0.03
C ASP A 932 46.67 41.42 -0.17
N GLU A 933 47.54 41.71 0.81
CA GLU A 933 48.96 41.34 0.81
C GLU A 933 49.24 39.92 1.36
N THR A 934 48.21 39.06 1.44
CA THR A 934 48.37 37.65 1.85
C THR A 934 49.05 36.87 0.75
N THR A 935 50.15 36.19 1.11
CA THR A 935 50.97 35.42 0.17
C THR A 935 50.30 34.11 -0.23
N THR A 936 50.35 33.79 -1.53
CA THR A 936 49.84 32.53 -2.09
C THR A 936 50.36 31.29 -1.34
N GLY A 937 49.47 30.47 -0.78
CA GLY A 937 49.86 29.32 0.04
C GLY A 937 48.75 28.65 0.85
N ASN A 938 49.13 27.62 1.61
CA ASN A 938 48.24 26.83 2.47
C ASN A 938 48.12 27.45 3.88
N TYR A 939 46.89 27.54 4.37
CA TYR A 939 46.54 28.05 5.70
C TYR A 939 45.55 27.12 6.42
N THR A 940 45.41 27.28 7.73
CA THR A 940 44.40 26.59 8.58
C THR A 940 43.81 27.57 9.58
N CYS A 941 42.60 27.30 10.09
CA CYS A 941 41.99 28.07 11.17
C CYS A 941 41.97 27.27 12.49
N ARG A 942 42.18 27.95 13.61
CA ARG A 942 42.14 27.37 14.97
C ARG A 942 41.13 28.12 15.84
N LEU A 943 40.20 27.38 16.43
CA LEU A 943 39.32 27.88 17.49
C LEU A 943 39.84 27.43 18.85
N THR A 944 39.79 28.31 19.84
CA THR A 944 40.01 27.96 21.25
C THR A 944 38.91 28.59 22.08
N ILE A 945 38.30 27.80 22.95
CA ILE A 945 37.23 28.21 23.87
C ILE A 945 37.73 28.19 25.31
N ASP A 946 36.89 28.69 26.22
CA ASP A 946 37.24 29.22 27.55
C ASP A 946 38.72 29.55 27.78
N VAL A 947 39.22 30.54 27.04
CA VAL A 947 40.61 30.99 27.10
C VAL A 947 41.01 31.54 28.50
N ASN A 948 40.05 31.76 29.40
CA ASN A 948 40.25 32.43 30.68
C ASN A 948 40.21 31.54 31.92
N ASP A 949 39.71 30.29 31.86
CA ASP A 949 39.38 29.47 33.05
C ASP A 949 38.22 30.15 33.83
N ASP A 950 37.12 30.49 33.12
CA ASP A 950 35.89 31.14 33.61
C ASP A 950 34.76 30.12 33.97
N LEU A 951 34.84 28.85 33.51
CA LEU A 951 33.98 27.71 33.85
C LEU A 951 34.81 26.53 34.42
N ASP A 952 34.30 25.81 35.43
CA ASP A 952 34.98 24.67 36.09
C ASP A 952 34.52 23.34 35.46
N GLU A 953 35.36 22.73 34.60
CA GLU A 953 34.96 21.69 33.65
C GLU A 953 35.37 20.25 34.01
N GLY A 954 34.72 19.28 33.36
CA GLY A 954 35.01 17.85 33.47
C GLY A 954 36.25 17.37 32.69
N ASP A 955 36.50 17.92 31.51
CA ASP A 955 37.66 17.57 30.65
C ASP A 955 38.16 18.75 29.80
N GLU A 956 39.02 19.58 30.39
CA GLU A 956 39.76 20.70 29.76
C GLU A 956 40.45 20.42 28.41
N THR A 957 40.55 19.16 27.96
CA THR A 957 41.35 18.80 26.78
C THR A 957 40.63 18.92 25.44
N ASN A 958 39.32 19.15 25.46
CA ASN A 958 38.45 19.35 24.29
C ASN A 958 38.32 20.83 23.85
N ASN A 959 38.81 21.79 24.65
CA ASN A 959 38.65 23.23 24.46
C ASN A 959 39.49 23.87 23.31
N VAL A 960 40.13 23.07 22.45
CA VAL A 960 40.91 23.54 21.28
C VAL A 960 40.59 22.69 20.05
N HIS A 961 40.26 23.34 18.93
CA HIS A 961 40.02 22.70 17.63
C HIS A 961 40.84 23.37 16.52
N ILE A 962 41.31 22.59 15.55
CA ILE A 962 42.00 23.07 14.34
C ILE A 962 41.26 22.45 13.15
N GLY A 963 40.74 23.30 12.27
CA GLY A 963 39.98 22.86 11.09
C GLY A 963 40.87 22.53 9.89
N ASP A 964 40.24 22.29 8.75
CA ASP A 964 40.91 21.85 7.52
C ASP A 964 41.84 22.90 6.88
N VAL A 965 42.70 22.40 5.99
CA VAL A 965 43.65 23.21 5.21
C VAL A 965 42.95 23.78 3.98
N PHE A 966 43.13 25.08 3.75
CA PHE A 966 42.64 25.79 2.56
C PHE A 966 43.76 26.60 1.90
N PHE A 967 43.61 26.90 0.62
CA PHE A 967 44.58 27.64 -0.19
C PHE A 967 44.11 29.07 -0.46
N ILE A 968 44.95 30.04 -0.12
CA ILE A 968 44.74 31.44 -0.52
C ILE A 968 45.57 31.67 -1.78
N GLN A 969 44.94 32.11 -2.87
CA GLN A 969 45.61 32.59 -4.08
C GLN A 969 45.72 34.12 -4.01
N ASN A 970 46.88 34.72 -4.29
CA ASN A 970 46.96 36.18 -4.36
C ASN A 970 46.35 36.73 -5.68
N GLU A 971 45.52 37.78 -5.62
CA GLU A 971 44.83 38.34 -6.80
C GLU A 971 45.81 39.03 -7.77
N GLU A 972 46.82 39.74 -7.26
CA GLU A 972 47.84 40.39 -8.10
C GLU A 972 48.76 39.36 -8.80
N GLU A 973 48.88 38.14 -8.26
CA GLU A 973 49.62 37.05 -8.90
C GLU A 973 48.80 36.31 -9.98
N LEU A 974 47.46 36.31 -9.87
CA LEU A 974 46.57 35.59 -10.80
C LEU A 974 46.46 36.29 -12.16
N TRP A 975 46.08 37.57 -12.16
CA TRP A 975 45.80 38.35 -13.39
C TRP A 975 47.05 38.97 -14.04
N ALA A 976 48.22 38.36 -13.88
CA ALA A 976 49.50 38.96 -14.27
C ALA A 976 49.82 38.88 -15.79
N ASN A 977 49.05 38.13 -16.58
CA ASN A 977 49.26 37.91 -18.02
C ASN A 977 47.96 38.02 -18.88
N ASP A 978 46.82 38.25 -18.23
CA ASP A 978 45.50 38.50 -18.84
C ASP A 978 45.09 39.93 -18.44
N VAL A 979 44.74 40.78 -19.41
CA VAL A 979 44.62 42.23 -19.25
C VAL A 979 43.15 42.69 -19.18
N ASP A 980 42.27 41.96 -19.85
CA ASP A 980 40.86 42.27 -20.06
C ASP A 980 39.90 41.17 -19.55
N ARG A 981 40.45 40.03 -19.11
CA ARG A 981 39.80 39.00 -18.29
C ARG A 981 38.73 38.18 -19.03
N ASP A 982 38.97 37.85 -20.31
CA ASP A 982 38.24 36.82 -21.05
C ASP A 982 38.87 35.42 -20.97
N GLY A 983 40.02 35.28 -20.30
CA GLY A 983 40.73 34.02 -20.13
C GLY A 983 41.72 33.68 -21.25
N PHE A 984 41.83 34.50 -22.30
CA PHE A 984 42.87 34.35 -23.31
C PHE A 984 44.16 35.10 -22.88
N ASN A 985 45.29 34.40 -22.90
CA ASN A 985 46.55 34.96 -22.40
C ASN A 985 47.12 36.00 -23.39
N THR A 986 47.37 37.22 -22.92
CA THR A 986 47.90 38.31 -23.78
C THR A 986 49.35 38.09 -24.22
N THR A 987 50.07 37.14 -23.60
CA THR A 987 51.33 36.59 -24.13
C THR A 987 51.41 35.08 -23.98
N ASP A 988 51.88 34.39 -25.02
CA ASP A 988 52.04 32.92 -25.16
C ASP A 988 52.60 32.25 -23.89
N SER A 989 51.71 31.54 -23.19
CA SER A 989 51.99 30.73 -22.00
C SER A 989 52.64 29.37 -22.32
N GLY A 990 52.74 28.99 -23.60
CA GLY A 990 53.29 27.73 -24.08
C GLY A 990 52.24 26.69 -24.50
N ASP A 991 50.97 27.06 -24.46
CA ASP A 991 49.81 26.38 -25.06
C ASP A 991 49.71 26.64 -26.57
N GLY A 992 50.15 27.81 -27.03
CA GLY A 992 50.08 28.26 -28.42
C GLY A 992 48.78 28.99 -28.77
N ILE A 993 47.95 29.35 -27.77
CA ILE A 993 46.76 30.18 -27.95
C ILE A 993 47.06 31.54 -27.32
N VAL A 994 46.94 32.60 -28.12
CA VAL A 994 47.17 33.98 -27.69
C VAL A 994 45.97 34.78 -28.17
N ASP A 995 45.51 35.71 -27.33
CA ASP A 995 44.43 36.61 -27.70
C ASP A 995 44.77 37.45 -28.96
N ASP A 996 43.85 37.46 -29.93
CA ASP A 996 43.87 38.29 -31.15
C ASP A 996 43.19 39.67 -30.95
N CYS A 997 42.64 39.92 -29.76
CA CYS A 997 42.03 41.16 -29.27
C CYS A 997 42.55 41.77 -27.92
N PRO A 998 43.86 41.70 -27.47
CA PRO A 998 44.43 41.92 -26.08
C PRO A 998 44.06 43.11 -25.17
N THR A 999 42.86 43.68 -25.30
CA THR A 999 42.28 44.83 -24.60
C THR A 999 40.76 44.98 -24.87
N THR A 1000 40.10 43.99 -25.47
CA THR A 1000 38.68 43.99 -25.88
C THR A 1000 38.13 42.55 -25.93
N PHE A 1001 37.91 41.97 -24.74
CA PHE A 1001 37.04 40.83 -24.40
C PHE A 1001 36.22 40.23 -25.56
N GLY A 1002 36.38 38.93 -25.78
CA GLY A 1002 35.48 38.17 -26.65
C GLY A 1002 35.67 36.64 -26.60
N GLU A 1003 34.69 35.92 -27.14
CA GLU A 1003 34.54 34.46 -26.95
C GLU A 1003 34.81 33.64 -28.22
N SER A 1004 35.15 34.26 -29.36
CA SER A 1004 35.41 33.55 -30.61
C SER A 1004 36.52 32.51 -30.46
N THR A 1005 36.35 31.35 -31.10
CA THR A 1005 37.27 30.20 -31.00
C THR A 1005 37.82 29.68 -32.32
N ILE A 1006 37.16 29.97 -33.46
CA ILE A 1006 37.43 29.32 -34.75
C ILE A 1006 38.48 30.07 -35.58
N ASP A 1007 38.42 31.41 -35.64
CA ASP A 1007 39.27 32.23 -36.52
C ASP A 1007 40.17 33.24 -35.80
N ARG A 1008 39.68 33.87 -34.71
CA ARG A 1008 40.38 34.93 -33.95
C ARG A 1008 40.07 34.79 -32.47
N ASN A 1009 40.89 33.99 -31.78
CA ASN A 1009 40.70 33.66 -30.36
C ASN A 1009 40.68 34.93 -29.48
N GLY A 1010 39.73 35.02 -28.55
CA GLY A 1010 39.55 36.19 -27.66
C GLY A 1010 38.81 37.37 -28.28
N CYS A 1011 38.30 37.24 -29.51
CA CYS A 1011 37.60 38.33 -30.18
C CYS A 1011 36.07 38.20 -30.15
N ALA A 1012 35.39 39.34 -30.23
CA ALA A 1012 33.93 39.38 -30.13
C ALA A 1012 33.22 38.55 -31.22
N ASP A 1013 32.38 37.65 -30.74
CA ASP A 1013 31.35 36.83 -31.36
C ASP A 1013 30.00 37.32 -30.75
N ILE A 1014 28.88 37.29 -31.47
CA ILE A 1014 27.59 37.89 -31.02
C ILE A 1014 26.41 36.93 -31.08
N ASP A 1015 26.52 35.90 -31.91
CA ASP A 1015 25.57 34.83 -32.15
C ASP A 1015 26.07 33.46 -31.65
N GLU A 1016 27.34 33.36 -31.25
CA GLU A 1016 27.96 32.22 -30.56
C GLU A 1016 28.19 30.99 -31.47
N ASP A 1017 28.39 31.20 -32.78
CA ASP A 1017 28.77 30.15 -33.74
C ASP A 1017 30.27 29.76 -33.64
N GLY A 1018 31.10 30.63 -33.05
CA GLY A 1018 32.53 30.48 -32.82
C GLY A 1018 33.41 31.35 -33.72
N VAL A 1019 32.87 32.00 -34.75
CA VAL A 1019 33.56 32.89 -35.70
C VAL A 1019 33.44 34.35 -35.26
N SER A 1020 34.52 35.11 -35.36
CA SER A 1020 34.51 36.52 -34.94
C SER A 1020 33.67 37.38 -35.89
N ASN A 1021 32.93 38.35 -35.32
CA ASN A 1021 32.06 39.38 -35.95
C ASN A 1021 32.68 40.14 -37.16
N LEU A 1022 33.99 39.98 -37.40
CA LEU A 1022 34.75 40.65 -38.46
C LEU A 1022 34.91 39.80 -39.72
N ASN A 1023 34.86 38.48 -39.59
CA ASN A 1023 35.14 37.51 -40.66
C ASN A 1023 33.92 36.65 -41.02
N ASP A 1024 32.95 36.54 -40.12
CA ASP A 1024 31.62 36.00 -40.41
C ASP A 1024 30.85 36.93 -41.38
N LEU A 1025 30.07 36.32 -42.29
CA LEU A 1025 29.21 36.95 -43.27
C LEU A 1025 27.78 37.20 -42.76
N TRP A 1026 27.31 36.50 -41.72
CA TRP A 1026 25.92 36.51 -41.25
C TRP A 1026 25.68 36.98 -39.80
N ALA A 1027 26.72 37.23 -38.99
CA ALA A 1027 26.86 37.81 -37.63
C ALA A 1027 25.62 38.36 -36.85
N LEU A 1028 24.51 37.63 -36.91
CA LEU A 1028 23.25 37.65 -36.17
C LEU A 1028 22.44 36.34 -36.42
N ASP A 1029 23.02 35.33 -37.10
CA ASP A 1029 22.39 34.05 -37.45
C ASP A 1029 23.37 32.89 -37.16
N PRO A 1030 23.26 32.23 -35.99
CA PRO A 1030 24.20 31.17 -35.56
C PRO A 1030 24.13 29.89 -36.37
N THR A 1031 23.44 29.89 -37.51
CA THR A 1031 23.34 28.75 -38.41
C THR A 1031 24.16 28.91 -39.69
N GLN A 1032 24.72 30.10 -39.98
CA GLN A 1032 25.55 30.36 -41.16
C GLN A 1032 26.74 31.26 -40.86
N ALA A 1033 27.89 30.98 -41.50
CA ALA A 1033 29.13 31.72 -41.30
C ALA A 1033 29.88 32.09 -42.59
N LEU A 1034 29.78 31.24 -43.62
CA LEU A 1034 30.65 31.24 -44.80
C LEU A 1034 29.86 30.99 -46.10
N ASP A 1035 30.35 31.58 -47.19
CA ASP A 1035 29.86 31.45 -48.57
C ASP A 1035 31.12 31.17 -49.41
N THR A 1036 31.37 29.90 -49.71
CA THR A 1036 32.62 29.42 -50.30
C THR A 1036 32.69 29.68 -51.81
N ASP A 1037 31.56 29.69 -52.51
CA ASP A 1037 31.52 29.81 -53.97
C ASP A 1037 30.97 31.14 -54.52
N GLY A 1038 30.21 31.88 -53.72
CA GLY A 1038 29.70 33.23 -53.99
C GLY A 1038 28.30 33.28 -54.61
N ASP A 1039 27.49 32.21 -54.57
CA ASP A 1039 26.12 32.20 -55.11
C ASP A 1039 25.06 32.84 -54.18
N SER A 1040 25.43 33.12 -52.91
CA SER A 1040 24.64 33.72 -51.82
C SER A 1040 23.70 32.80 -51.03
N PHE A 1041 23.84 31.47 -51.16
CA PHE A 1041 23.42 30.52 -50.12
C PHE A 1041 24.58 30.26 -49.14
N GLY A 1042 24.28 29.75 -47.93
CA GLY A 1042 25.30 29.56 -46.88
C GLY A 1042 25.88 28.13 -46.80
N ASP A 1043 27.18 28.01 -46.56
CA ASP A 1043 27.96 26.75 -46.60
C ASP A 1043 27.41 25.64 -45.67
N ASN A 1044 26.59 25.96 -44.66
CA ASN A 1044 25.93 24.97 -43.82
C ASN A 1044 24.59 24.53 -44.46
N PRO A 1045 24.45 23.27 -44.93
CA PRO A 1045 23.23 22.82 -45.62
C PRO A 1045 22.01 22.66 -44.71
N LEU A 1046 22.15 22.91 -43.40
CA LEU A 1046 21.09 22.83 -42.40
C LEU A 1046 20.75 24.19 -41.77
N GLY A 1047 21.43 25.27 -42.18
CA GLY A 1047 21.17 26.63 -41.69
C GLY A 1047 20.15 27.41 -42.54
N THR A 1048 19.87 28.65 -42.13
CA THR A 1048 19.05 29.60 -42.90
C THR A 1048 19.62 29.76 -44.31
N ASP A 1049 18.77 29.66 -45.34
CA ASP A 1049 19.15 29.75 -46.76
C ASP A 1049 20.45 28.96 -47.09
N GLY A 1050 20.59 27.76 -46.52
CA GLY A 1050 21.77 26.91 -46.69
C GLY A 1050 21.86 26.28 -48.06
N ASP A 1051 23.09 26.11 -48.55
CA ASP A 1051 23.39 25.49 -49.84
C ASP A 1051 23.46 23.95 -49.71
N GLN A 1052 22.86 23.22 -50.66
CA GLN A 1052 23.01 21.76 -50.77
C GLN A 1052 24.21 21.35 -51.66
N CYS A 1053 24.89 22.32 -52.29
CA CYS A 1053 26.03 22.19 -53.18
C CYS A 1053 27.29 23.08 -52.88
N PRO A 1054 27.77 23.32 -51.62
CA PRO A 1054 28.72 24.41 -51.21
C PRO A 1054 30.07 24.66 -51.94
N ASP A 1055 30.39 23.92 -53.00
CA ASP A 1055 31.56 24.11 -53.88
C ASP A 1055 31.16 24.54 -55.33
N VAL A 1056 29.86 24.66 -55.65
CA VAL A 1056 29.31 24.65 -57.02
C VAL A 1056 28.10 25.60 -57.22
N PRO A 1057 28.31 26.84 -57.73
CA PRO A 1057 27.28 27.88 -57.71
C PRO A 1057 25.98 27.53 -58.44
N GLY A 1058 24.84 27.77 -57.80
CA GLY A 1058 23.53 27.42 -58.32
C GLY A 1058 22.44 28.46 -58.08
N VAL A 1059 21.25 27.98 -57.71
CA VAL A 1059 20.00 28.75 -57.60
C VAL A 1059 19.01 28.09 -56.63
N ALA A 1060 18.02 28.86 -56.18
CA ALA A 1060 16.83 28.28 -55.54
C ALA A 1060 16.12 27.28 -56.48
N GLY A 1061 15.85 26.07 -55.99
CA GLY A 1061 15.18 24.99 -56.72
C GLY A 1061 16.03 24.29 -57.78
N GLY A 1062 17.32 24.09 -57.53
CA GLY A 1062 18.23 23.34 -58.40
C GLY A 1062 18.06 21.81 -58.34
N GLU A 1063 18.76 21.09 -59.22
CA GLU A 1063 18.87 19.63 -59.15
C GLU A 1063 19.81 19.20 -58.02
N GLY A 1064 19.25 19.08 -56.82
CA GLY A 1064 19.94 18.65 -55.60
C GLY A 1064 19.41 19.34 -54.35
N GLY A 1065 18.89 20.55 -54.51
CA GLY A 1065 18.40 21.42 -53.44
C GLY A 1065 18.40 22.88 -53.87
N ASP A 1066 18.23 23.78 -52.91
CA ASP A 1066 18.58 25.19 -53.07
C ASP A 1066 20.12 25.33 -53.10
N GLY A 1067 20.63 26.37 -53.76
CA GLY A 1067 22.05 26.58 -54.08
C GLY A 1067 22.66 25.60 -55.11
N CYS A 1068 21.94 24.55 -55.51
CA CYS A 1068 22.39 23.63 -56.56
C CYS A 1068 22.11 24.11 -58.01
N PRO A 1069 22.81 23.58 -59.04
CA PRO A 1069 22.62 23.97 -60.45
C PRO A 1069 21.23 23.65 -61.03
N ALA A 1070 20.78 24.44 -62.00
CA ALA A 1070 19.45 24.33 -62.60
C ALA A 1070 19.27 23.16 -63.60
N ALA A 1071 18.08 22.53 -63.56
CA ALA A 1071 17.70 21.40 -64.42
C ALA A 1071 17.68 21.71 -65.93
N VAL A 1072 17.88 20.67 -66.75
CA VAL A 1072 17.82 20.73 -68.23
C VAL A 1072 16.67 19.85 -68.74
N VAL A 1073 16.02 20.25 -69.83
CA VAL A 1073 14.81 19.59 -70.36
C VAL A 1073 15.07 18.93 -71.71
N ASP A 1074 14.59 17.69 -71.83
CA ASP A 1074 14.49 16.85 -73.02
C ASP A 1074 13.07 16.26 -72.98
N ALA A 1075 12.22 16.64 -73.95
CA ALA A 1075 10.77 16.47 -73.89
C ALA A 1075 10.22 15.23 -74.60
N ASP A 1076 10.95 14.64 -75.55
CA ASP A 1076 10.57 13.37 -76.22
C ASP A 1076 11.50 12.18 -75.89
N GLY A 1077 12.68 12.44 -75.32
CA GLY A 1077 13.57 11.44 -74.75
C GLY A 1077 14.57 10.83 -75.72
N ASP A 1078 14.79 11.44 -76.90
CA ASP A 1078 15.72 10.91 -77.90
C ASP A 1078 17.22 11.04 -77.51
N GLY A 1079 17.52 11.89 -76.52
CA GLY A 1079 18.86 12.19 -76.02
C GLY A 1079 19.42 13.55 -76.45
N VAL A 1080 18.63 14.40 -77.12
CA VAL A 1080 18.93 15.79 -77.47
C VAL A 1080 17.96 16.72 -76.74
N VAL A 1081 18.51 17.70 -76.00
CA VAL A 1081 17.71 18.65 -75.20
C VAL A 1081 16.91 19.62 -76.08
N ASP A 1082 15.73 20.05 -75.62
CA ASP A 1082 14.75 20.94 -76.29
C ASP A 1082 15.33 22.21 -76.94
N ALA A 1083 16.52 22.64 -76.50
CA ALA A 1083 17.20 23.85 -76.95
C ALA A 1083 18.09 23.64 -78.20
N ASP A 1084 18.52 22.41 -78.46
CA ASP A 1084 19.42 22.02 -79.56
C ASP A 1084 18.78 20.97 -80.52
N ASP A 1085 17.58 20.47 -80.20
CA ASP A 1085 16.77 19.61 -81.07
C ASP A 1085 16.01 20.40 -82.18
N ASP A 1086 15.96 19.84 -83.39
CA ASP A 1086 15.25 20.34 -84.58
C ASP A 1086 14.04 19.43 -84.97
N CYS A 1087 13.78 18.34 -84.22
CA CYS A 1087 12.86 17.23 -84.51
C CYS A 1087 11.96 16.76 -83.30
N PRO A 1088 11.26 17.66 -82.55
CA PRO A 1088 10.65 17.39 -81.22
C PRO A 1088 9.32 16.61 -81.22
N ASP A 1089 9.28 15.49 -81.94
CA ASP A 1089 8.20 14.49 -81.96
C ASP A 1089 8.81 13.09 -82.32
N THR A 1090 10.11 12.86 -82.02
CA THR A 1090 10.85 11.66 -82.44
C THR A 1090 10.44 10.43 -81.61
N PRO A 1091 10.25 9.24 -82.23
CA PRO A 1091 9.82 8.07 -81.48
C PRO A 1091 10.89 7.51 -80.53
N ASP A 1092 10.54 7.35 -79.25
CA ASP A 1092 11.32 6.66 -78.21
C ASP A 1092 12.02 5.39 -78.74
N GLY A 1093 13.34 5.34 -78.59
CA GLY A 1093 14.20 4.25 -79.06
C GLY A 1093 14.68 4.36 -80.52
N ALA A 1094 14.36 5.44 -81.25
CA ALA A 1094 14.96 5.72 -82.55
C ALA A 1094 16.46 6.06 -82.43
N THR A 1095 17.23 5.90 -83.52
CA THR A 1095 18.65 6.29 -83.56
C THR A 1095 18.80 7.63 -84.28
N VAL A 1096 19.13 8.68 -83.52
CA VAL A 1096 19.06 10.06 -83.97
C VAL A 1096 20.42 10.68 -84.30
N GLY A 1097 20.38 11.76 -85.10
CA GLY A 1097 21.52 12.64 -85.34
C GLY A 1097 21.81 13.57 -84.16
N ALA A 1098 22.75 14.50 -84.35
CA ALA A 1098 23.01 15.59 -83.39
C ALA A 1098 22.07 16.79 -83.58
N ASP A 1099 20.91 16.51 -84.16
CA ASP A 1099 19.81 17.39 -84.59
C ASP A 1099 18.44 16.71 -84.33
N GLY A 1100 18.40 15.66 -83.49
CA GLY A 1100 17.22 14.91 -83.04
C GLY A 1100 16.45 14.10 -84.10
N CYS A 1101 16.94 14.09 -85.35
CA CYS A 1101 16.24 13.43 -86.45
C CYS A 1101 16.77 12.01 -86.73
N GLU A 1102 15.86 11.05 -87.03
CA GLU A 1102 16.20 9.64 -87.32
C GLU A 1102 17.22 9.43 -88.46
N ILE A 1103 18.13 8.44 -88.29
CA ILE A 1103 19.15 8.06 -89.29
C ILE A 1103 18.73 6.81 -90.10
N ASP A 1104 18.47 6.96 -91.41
CA ASP A 1104 18.21 5.86 -92.36
C ASP A 1104 19.50 5.23 -92.91
N ASP A 1105 20.01 4.20 -92.23
CA ASP A 1105 21.22 3.47 -92.63
C ASP A 1105 20.92 2.23 -93.50
N SER A 1106 21.57 2.14 -94.67
CA SER A 1106 21.50 0.96 -95.53
C SER A 1106 22.80 0.71 -96.29
N VAL A 1107 23.15 -0.58 -96.47
CA VAL A 1107 24.37 -1.14 -97.14
C VAL A 1107 25.63 -1.09 -96.26
N ASP A 1108 26.43 -2.14 -96.03
CA ASP A 1108 26.34 -3.61 -96.29
C ASP A 1108 27.54 -4.33 -95.61
N ASP A 1109 27.34 -5.57 -95.14
CA ASP A 1109 28.31 -6.59 -94.65
C ASP A 1109 29.41 -6.19 -93.59
N SER A 1110 30.19 -7.09 -92.94
CA SER A 1110 30.31 -8.56 -92.99
C SER A 1110 30.82 -9.18 -91.66
N ASP A 1111 30.26 -10.37 -91.31
CA ASP A 1111 30.77 -11.46 -90.43
C ASP A 1111 31.26 -11.16 -88.97
N ASN A 1112 31.30 -12.11 -88.01
CA ASN A 1112 31.14 -13.57 -88.04
C ASN A 1112 30.48 -14.17 -86.76
N ASP A 1113 30.23 -15.49 -86.77
CA ASP A 1113 29.62 -16.39 -85.76
C ASP A 1113 29.82 -16.15 -84.23
N GLY A 1114 28.89 -16.59 -83.35
CA GLY A 1114 27.60 -17.28 -83.56
C GLY A 1114 27.00 -17.98 -82.31
N ASN A 1115 25.90 -18.72 -82.49
CA ASN A 1115 25.06 -19.45 -81.48
C ASN A 1115 24.26 -18.52 -80.53
N ASP A 1116 22.92 -18.43 -80.51
CA ASP A 1116 21.78 -19.38 -80.67
C ASP A 1116 21.58 -20.37 -79.48
N GLY A 1117 20.37 -20.66 -78.99
CA GLY A 1117 18.99 -20.19 -79.30
C GLY A 1117 18.12 -20.15 -78.02
N ASP A 1118 16.96 -19.46 -77.93
CA ASP A 1118 15.69 -19.66 -78.65
C ASP A 1118 14.99 -21.01 -78.30
N ALA A 1119 13.73 -21.13 -77.87
CA ALA A 1119 12.73 -20.25 -77.23
C ALA A 1119 11.50 -21.11 -76.79
N ASP A 1120 10.46 -20.44 -76.25
CA ASP A 1120 9.02 -20.70 -76.49
C ASP A 1120 8.15 -21.59 -75.53
N THR A 1121 7.08 -20.91 -75.06
CA THR A 1121 5.78 -21.18 -74.40
C THR A 1121 5.24 -22.54 -73.90
N GLY A 1122 4.33 -22.43 -72.91
CA GLY A 1122 2.98 -23.06 -72.86
C GLY A 1122 2.89 -24.52 -72.38
N ASP A 1123 2.55 -24.86 -71.13
CA ASP A 1123 1.30 -24.66 -70.33
C ASP A 1123 0.23 -25.78 -70.49
N GLY A 1124 -0.38 -26.22 -69.38
CA GLY A 1124 -1.39 -27.29 -69.34
C GLY A 1124 -1.24 -28.31 -68.19
N ASN A 1125 -2.36 -28.87 -67.73
CA ASN A 1125 -2.52 -29.73 -66.54
C ASN A 1125 -3.66 -30.77 -66.84
N THR A 1126 -3.99 -31.83 -66.08
CA THR A 1126 -3.69 -32.24 -64.69
C THR A 1126 -3.77 -33.78 -64.54
N THR A 1127 -3.30 -34.30 -63.39
CA THR A 1127 -3.71 -35.55 -62.67
C THR A 1127 -2.73 -36.73 -62.52
N THR A 1128 -3.04 -37.56 -61.53
CA THR A 1128 -2.30 -38.67 -60.88
C THR A 1128 -2.75 -40.07 -61.37
N PRO A 1129 -2.31 -41.23 -60.82
CA PRO A 1129 -1.00 -41.64 -60.29
C PRO A 1129 -0.51 -43.05 -60.80
N VAL A 1130 0.82 -43.25 -60.83
CA VAL A 1130 1.54 -44.55 -60.67
C VAL A 1130 1.04 -45.79 -61.46
N ASP A 1131 1.54 -45.97 -62.69
CA ASP A 1131 2.39 -47.11 -63.10
C ASP A 1131 3.18 -46.70 -64.38
N GLY A 1132 4.06 -47.54 -64.91
CA GLY A 1132 5.00 -47.16 -65.99
C GLY A 1132 4.72 -47.75 -67.39
N THR A 1133 5.24 -47.02 -68.41
CA THR A 1133 5.58 -47.46 -69.79
C THR A 1133 4.46 -47.71 -70.81
N ASP A 1134 4.79 -47.56 -72.11
CA ASP A 1134 3.98 -47.85 -73.32
C ASP A 1134 2.82 -46.84 -73.54
N ASP A 1135 3.02 -45.68 -74.17
CA ASP A 1135 3.13 -45.38 -75.62
C ASP A 1135 1.79 -45.38 -76.40
N SER A 1136 1.63 -44.38 -77.29
CA SER A 1136 0.59 -44.17 -78.29
C SER A 1136 -0.89 -43.91 -77.88
N GLY A 1137 -1.37 -42.70 -78.23
CA GLY A 1137 -2.48 -42.62 -79.22
C GLY A 1137 -3.86 -42.07 -78.81
N ASP A 1138 -4.02 -40.75 -78.95
CA ASP A 1138 -5.25 -39.97 -79.27
C ASP A 1138 -6.52 -39.98 -78.37
N GLY A 1139 -7.18 -38.81 -78.28
CA GLY A 1139 -8.65 -38.73 -78.18
C GLY A 1139 -9.33 -37.99 -77.00
N THR A 1140 -9.73 -36.72 -77.23
CA THR A 1140 -10.88 -36.01 -76.59
C THR A 1140 -10.76 -35.49 -75.13
N ALA A 1141 -11.74 -34.70 -74.67
CA ALA A 1141 -11.60 -33.73 -73.54
C ALA A 1141 -12.93 -33.40 -72.81
N ASP A 1142 -12.87 -32.94 -71.53
CA ASP A 1142 -13.88 -32.15 -70.78
C ASP A 1142 -13.24 -31.45 -69.53
N ASN A 1143 -13.89 -30.41 -69.00
CA ASN A 1143 -13.51 -29.30 -68.08
C ASN A 1143 -12.75 -29.53 -66.74
N SER A 1144 -12.27 -28.39 -66.17
CA SER A 1144 -12.05 -28.00 -64.74
C SER A 1144 -10.83 -28.52 -63.95
N ASP A 1145 -10.15 -27.79 -63.02
CA ASP A 1145 -9.90 -26.35 -62.66
C ASP A 1145 -8.60 -26.36 -61.74
N ASP A 1146 -8.06 -25.40 -60.96
CA ASP A 1146 -8.39 -24.05 -60.38
C ASP A 1146 -7.06 -23.30 -59.95
N ALA A 1147 -7.05 -22.10 -59.31
CA ALA A 1147 -5.82 -21.26 -59.14
C ALA A 1147 -5.62 -20.27 -57.92
N SER A 1148 -4.36 -19.81 -57.71
CA SER A 1148 -3.86 -18.57 -56.99
C SER A 1148 -3.97 -18.46 -55.43
N ASP A 1149 -3.44 -17.48 -54.66
CA ASP A 1149 -2.76 -16.18 -54.92
C ASP A 1149 -1.94 -15.55 -53.71
N VAL A 1150 -1.29 -14.39 -53.92
CA VAL A 1150 -0.84 -13.23 -53.04
C VAL A 1150 0.10 -13.31 -51.80
N ASN A 1151 0.57 -12.11 -51.39
CA ASN A 1151 1.36 -11.72 -50.21
C ASN A 1151 0.49 -11.41 -48.96
N ASP A 1152 1.12 -11.31 -47.78
CA ASP A 1152 1.10 -10.16 -46.83
C ASP A 1152 2.12 -10.46 -45.68
N VAL A 1153 2.74 -9.55 -44.91
CA VAL A 1153 2.41 -8.24 -44.27
C VAL A 1153 1.69 -8.42 -42.91
N GLN A 1154 2.26 -7.79 -41.86
CA GLN A 1154 1.77 -7.73 -40.47
C GLN A 1154 1.68 -9.08 -39.71
N SER A 1155 1.73 -9.15 -38.37
CA SER A 1155 2.14 -8.16 -37.35
C SER A 1155 2.71 -8.87 -36.10
N ASP A 1156 3.46 -8.11 -35.30
CA ASP A 1156 3.69 -8.15 -33.84
C ASP A 1156 3.48 -9.43 -32.99
N SER A 1157 4.43 -9.62 -32.05
CA SER A 1157 4.26 -10.26 -30.72
C SER A 1157 3.98 -11.80 -30.68
N GLU A 1158 4.40 -12.58 -29.68
CA GLU A 1158 5.24 -12.30 -28.49
C GLU A 1158 5.91 -13.61 -27.95
N ILE A 1159 6.27 -13.62 -26.66
CA ILE A 1159 6.37 -14.81 -25.79
C ILE A 1159 7.69 -15.65 -25.78
N PHE A 1160 8.60 -15.18 -24.91
CA PHE A 1160 9.54 -15.89 -24.01
C PHE A 1160 10.29 -17.18 -24.43
N GLY A 1161 11.62 -17.20 -24.17
CA GLY A 1161 12.46 -18.39 -24.44
C GLY A 1161 13.72 -18.68 -23.59
N MET A 1162 14.30 -17.75 -22.82
CA MET A 1162 15.45 -18.03 -21.91
C MET A 1162 15.44 -17.18 -20.63
N SER A 1163 16.06 -17.69 -19.55
CA SER A 1163 15.86 -17.19 -18.18
C SER A 1163 17.05 -16.40 -17.57
N PRO A 1164 16.83 -15.60 -16.50
CA PRO A 1164 17.84 -14.66 -15.97
C PRO A 1164 19.12 -15.28 -15.39
N LEU A 1165 19.15 -16.60 -15.14
CA LEU A 1165 20.23 -17.29 -14.44
C LEU A 1165 21.59 -17.28 -15.17
N ILE A 1166 21.61 -16.94 -16.46
CA ILE A 1166 22.85 -16.80 -17.25
C ILE A 1166 23.47 -15.41 -17.11
N VAL A 1167 22.68 -14.36 -16.85
CA VAL A 1167 23.17 -12.97 -16.74
C VAL A 1167 23.99 -12.77 -15.47
N TYR A 1168 23.43 -13.15 -14.31
CA TYR A 1168 24.10 -13.00 -13.01
C TYR A 1168 25.39 -13.82 -12.89
N ALA A 1169 25.53 -14.92 -13.63
CA ALA A 1169 26.73 -15.75 -13.65
C ALA A 1169 27.93 -15.07 -14.32
N VAL A 1170 27.71 -14.14 -15.25
CA VAL A 1170 28.79 -13.42 -15.96
C VAL A 1170 29.28 -12.22 -15.14
N VAL A 1171 28.36 -11.43 -14.57
CA VAL A 1171 28.70 -10.23 -13.80
C VAL A 1171 29.52 -10.56 -12.54
N GLY A 1172 29.13 -11.60 -11.79
CA GLY A 1172 29.80 -11.98 -10.54
C GLY A 1172 31.27 -12.41 -10.70
N LEU A 1173 31.65 -12.94 -11.87
CA LEU A 1173 33.03 -13.35 -12.15
C LEU A 1173 33.97 -12.16 -12.41
N ILE A 1174 33.45 -11.04 -12.90
CA ILE A 1174 34.24 -9.85 -13.22
C ILE A 1174 34.59 -9.08 -11.93
N VAL A 1175 33.63 -8.92 -11.03
CA VAL A 1175 33.81 -8.23 -9.74
C VAL A 1175 34.83 -8.95 -8.84
N ALA A 1176 34.76 -10.28 -8.76
CA ALA A 1176 35.71 -11.08 -7.96
C ALA A 1176 37.16 -11.04 -8.48
N GLY A 1177 37.35 -10.78 -9.78
CA GLY A 1177 38.66 -10.70 -10.42
C GLY A 1177 39.43 -9.41 -10.18
N LEU A 1178 38.75 -8.30 -9.85
CA LEU A 1178 39.36 -6.97 -9.76
C LEU A 1178 39.80 -6.57 -8.35
N LEU A 1179 39.00 -6.82 -7.30
CA LEU A 1179 39.38 -6.44 -5.94
C LEU A 1179 40.45 -7.35 -5.31
N SER A 1180 40.67 -8.55 -5.85
CA SER A 1180 41.71 -9.49 -5.40
C SER A 1180 43.15 -9.04 -5.71
N VAL A 1181 43.32 -7.88 -6.36
CA VAL A 1181 44.62 -7.23 -6.64
C VAL A 1181 44.98 -6.17 -5.58
N LEU A 1182 44.01 -5.62 -4.84
CA LEU A 1182 44.21 -4.42 -3.98
C LEU A 1182 44.73 -4.69 -2.56
N LEU A 1183 44.76 -5.95 -2.11
CA LEU A 1183 45.23 -6.32 -0.76
C LEU A 1183 46.24 -7.46 -0.80
N LEU A 1184 47.55 -7.12 -0.86
CA LEU A 1184 48.65 -7.72 -0.07
C LEU A 1184 50.05 -7.31 -0.59
N ARG A 1185 50.71 -6.34 0.06
CA ARG A 1185 52.06 -6.55 0.65
C ARG A 1185 52.63 -5.34 1.42
N GLY A 1186 52.94 -5.58 2.70
CA GLY A 1186 53.86 -4.75 3.49
C GLY A 1186 54.96 -5.59 4.14
N ARG A 1187 56.18 -5.01 4.22
CA ARG A 1187 57.35 -5.43 5.03
C ARG A 1187 58.09 -6.76 4.73
N GLY A 1188 59.13 -6.65 3.88
CA GLY A 1188 60.53 -7.16 4.10
C GLY A 1188 60.78 -8.68 4.08
N GLY A 1189 61.98 -9.18 3.76
CA GLY A 1189 63.27 -8.66 3.28
C GLY A 1189 64.14 -9.87 2.82
N GLN A 1190 65.37 -9.81 2.30
CA GLN A 1190 66.40 -8.76 2.17
C GLN A 1190 67.46 -9.25 1.12
N ALA A 1191 68.39 -8.38 0.69
CA ALA A 1191 69.53 -8.58 -0.25
C ALA A 1191 69.17 -8.46 -1.75
N ASP A 1192 69.98 -7.82 -2.61
CA ASP A 1192 71.35 -7.31 -2.44
C ASP A 1192 71.60 -5.90 -3.05
N ALA A 1193 72.78 -5.34 -2.77
CA ALA A 1193 73.35 -4.02 -3.10
C ALA A 1193 73.21 -3.43 -4.54
N SER A 1194 73.41 -2.13 -4.84
CA SER A 1194 73.35 -0.86 -4.06
C SER A 1194 73.76 0.38 -4.91
N ALA A 1195 73.10 1.53 -4.70
CA ALA A 1195 73.61 2.92 -4.83
C ALA A 1195 73.89 3.59 -6.21
N PHE A 1196 73.78 4.93 -6.20
CA PHE A 1196 73.98 5.94 -7.27
C PHE A 1196 72.94 5.90 -8.42
N ALA A 1197 72.06 6.87 -8.67
CA ALA A 1197 72.10 8.37 -8.68
C ALA A 1197 72.54 8.96 -10.04
N ALA A 1198 71.97 10.12 -10.41
CA ALA A 1198 72.03 10.79 -11.73
C ALA A 1198 71.30 10.02 -12.87
N GLN A 1199 70.79 10.64 -13.95
CA GLN A 1199 70.54 12.05 -14.32
C GLN A 1199 69.37 12.03 -15.35
N GLU A 1200 68.40 12.94 -15.33
CA GLU A 1200 68.43 14.29 -15.93
C GLU A 1200 68.54 14.33 -17.48
N LYS A 1201 67.45 14.77 -18.12
CA LYS A 1201 67.33 15.80 -19.17
C LYS A 1201 68.41 15.95 -20.28
N ALA A 1202 67.88 16.10 -21.50
CA ALA A 1202 68.35 16.98 -22.59
C ALA A 1202 69.44 16.52 -23.59
N TYR A 1203 69.50 17.31 -24.68
CA TYR A 1203 70.33 17.23 -25.89
C TYR A 1203 69.99 16.11 -26.89
N GLY A 1204 69.67 16.37 -28.17
CA GLY A 1204 69.58 17.64 -28.92
C GLY A 1204 70.66 17.79 -30.01
N ALA A 1205 70.36 18.66 -30.98
CA ALA A 1205 71.09 18.88 -32.24
C ALA A 1205 70.96 17.74 -33.29
N ALA A 1206 70.29 18.05 -34.39
CA ALA A 1206 70.27 17.24 -35.60
C ALA A 1206 71.60 17.36 -36.39
N PRO A 1207 71.95 16.35 -37.20
CA PRO A 1207 72.86 16.53 -38.32
C PRO A 1207 72.24 16.17 -39.68
N ALA A 1208 72.11 17.20 -40.54
CA ALA A 1208 72.27 17.16 -41.99
C ALA A 1208 71.68 15.99 -42.82
N LEU A 1209 70.53 16.28 -43.45
CA LEU A 1209 70.32 16.23 -44.91
C LEU A 1209 70.91 15.07 -45.76
N ALA A 1210 69.97 14.40 -46.43
CA ALA A 1210 70.04 13.91 -47.81
C ALA A 1210 70.81 12.62 -48.16
N ALA A 1211 70.03 11.61 -48.56
CA ALA A 1211 70.24 10.88 -49.81
C ALA A 1211 68.89 10.41 -50.40
N HIS A 1212 68.56 10.86 -51.61
CA HIS A 1212 67.39 10.43 -52.38
C HIS A 1212 67.60 8.99 -52.87
N ASP A 1213 66.58 8.11 -52.81
CA ASP A 1213 66.64 6.81 -53.51
C ASP A 1213 66.67 7.09 -55.03
N PRO A 1214 67.73 6.72 -55.76
CA PRO A 1214 67.85 6.99 -57.20
C PRO A 1214 67.05 5.99 -58.07
N THR A 1215 66.23 5.12 -57.47
CA THR A 1215 65.46 4.07 -58.17
C THR A 1215 63.94 4.28 -58.17
N ILE A 1216 63.45 5.35 -57.56
CA ILE A 1216 62.05 5.83 -57.66
C ILE A 1216 61.92 6.69 -58.93
N THR A 1217 60.90 6.45 -59.77
CA THR A 1217 60.64 7.29 -60.94
C THR A 1217 59.81 8.52 -60.59
N ALA A 1218 59.78 9.53 -61.47
CA ALA A 1218 58.97 10.73 -61.25
C ALA A 1218 57.47 10.40 -61.20
N GLU A 1219 57.00 9.45 -62.01
CA GLU A 1219 55.60 8.97 -61.97
C GLU A 1219 55.30 8.24 -60.65
N GLN A 1220 56.22 7.42 -60.14
CA GLN A 1220 56.04 6.76 -58.84
C GLN A 1220 55.97 7.78 -57.69
N LEU A 1221 56.83 8.80 -57.69
CA LEU A 1221 56.81 9.83 -56.65
C LEU A 1221 55.55 10.69 -56.72
N ALA A 1222 55.06 11.01 -57.92
CA ALA A 1222 53.79 11.70 -58.09
C ALA A 1222 52.60 10.86 -57.59
N TYR A 1223 52.59 9.55 -57.84
CA TYR A 1223 51.56 8.64 -57.36
C TYR A 1223 51.62 8.43 -55.83
N GLU A 1224 52.82 8.38 -55.24
CA GLU A 1224 52.99 8.40 -53.78
C GLU A 1224 52.43 9.70 -53.18
N GLN A 1225 52.74 10.86 -53.76
CA GLN A 1225 52.19 12.15 -53.31
C GLN A 1225 50.68 12.27 -53.51
N GLN A 1226 50.14 11.71 -54.60
CA GLN A 1226 48.69 11.69 -54.85
C GLN A 1226 47.96 10.81 -53.83
N LEU A 1227 48.50 9.64 -53.49
CA LEU A 1227 47.94 8.79 -52.43
C LEU A 1227 48.00 9.45 -51.05
N VAL A 1228 49.08 10.19 -50.73
CA VAL A 1228 49.16 10.98 -49.49
C VAL A 1228 48.15 12.13 -49.48
N ALA A 1229 47.95 12.80 -50.63
CA ALA A 1229 46.90 13.82 -50.77
C ALA A 1229 45.48 13.23 -50.66
N SER A 1230 45.28 11.97 -51.08
CA SER A 1230 44.07 11.18 -50.85
C SER A 1230 44.01 10.50 -49.46
N GLY A 1231 44.67 11.06 -48.45
CA GLY A 1231 44.53 10.68 -47.04
C GLY A 1231 45.28 9.42 -46.59
N TYR A 1232 46.05 8.74 -47.45
CA TYR A 1232 46.83 7.56 -47.03
C TYR A 1232 48.09 7.99 -46.26
N PRO A 1233 48.38 7.41 -45.07
CA PRO A 1233 49.63 7.67 -44.36
C PRO A 1233 50.85 7.38 -45.24
N ALA A 1234 51.87 8.24 -45.17
CA ALA A 1234 53.01 8.22 -46.11
C ALA A 1234 53.70 6.85 -46.26
N ASP A 1235 53.81 6.08 -45.18
CA ASP A 1235 54.39 4.74 -45.18
C ASP A 1235 53.53 3.73 -45.96
N TYR A 1236 52.20 3.85 -45.86
CA TYR A 1236 51.23 3.03 -46.59
C TYR A 1236 51.14 3.47 -48.06
N ALA A 1237 51.08 4.77 -48.33
CA ALA A 1237 51.10 5.34 -49.68
C ALA A 1237 52.36 4.89 -50.47
N ARG A 1238 53.55 4.95 -49.84
CA ARG A 1238 54.79 4.42 -50.42
C ARG A 1238 54.72 2.91 -50.68
N SER A 1239 54.14 2.14 -49.74
CA SER A 1239 53.95 0.70 -49.93
C SER A 1239 53.01 0.36 -51.09
N TYR A 1240 51.99 1.19 -51.38
CA TYR A 1240 51.11 1.02 -52.53
C TYR A 1240 51.80 1.43 -53.84
N ALA A 1241 52.53 2.56 -53.83
CA ALA A 1241 53.34 2.99 -54.96
C ALA A 1241 54.42 1.94 -55.33
N ASP A 1242 55.06 1.31 -54.34
CA ASP A 1242 56.00 0.21 -54.58
C ASP A 1242 55.33 -1.06 -55.13
N GLN A 1243 54.08 -1.36 -54.74
CA GLN A 1243 53.33 -2.46 -55.33
C GLN A 1243 52.90 -2.20 -56.78
N HIS A 1244 52.65 -0.94 -57.14
CA HIS A 1244 52.26 -0.56 -58.50
C HIS A 1244 53.49 -0.45 -59.44
N PHE A 1245 54.55 0.23 -59.01
CA PHE A 1245 55.70 0.56 -59.87
C PHE A 1245 56.93 -0.36 -59.68
N ARG A 1246 57.09 -1.01 -58.52
CA ARG A 1246 58.22 -1.91 -58.21
C ARG A 1246 57.79 -3.33 -57.74
N PRO A 1247 56.83 -4.01 -58.41
CA PRO A 1247 56.18 -5.23 -57.90
C PRO A 1247 57.09 -6.45 -57.68
N TRP A 1248 58.33 -6.44 -58.20
CA TRP A 1248 59.32 -7.49 -57.95
C TRP A 1248 59.95 -7.46 -56.54
N LEU A 1249 59.59 -6.47 -55.71
CA LEU A 1249 60.07 -6.35 -54.33
C LEU A 1249 59.32 -7.24 -53.31
N LYS A 1250 58.29 -8.00 -53.72
CA LYS A 1250 57.59 -8.95 -52.84
C LYS A 1250 58.33 -10.30 -52.70
N ASN A 1251 59.04 -10.49 -51.59
CA ASN A 1251 59.45 -11.78 -51.00
C ASN A 1251 59.80 -11.61 -49.52
#